data_AF-A0A8H5YUV3-F1
#
_entry.id   AF-A0A8H5YUV3-F1
#
_cell.length_a   1.000
_cell.length_b   1.000
_cell.length_c   1.000
_cell.angle_alpha   90.00
_cell.angle_beta   90.00
_cell.angle_gamma   90.00
#
_symmetry.space_group_name_H-M   'P 1'
#
loop_
_entity.id
_entity.type
_entity.pdbx_description
1 polymer ?
#
loop_
_entity_poly.entity_id
_entity_poly.type
_entity_poly.pdbx_seq_one_letter_code
_entity_poly.pdbx_strand_id
1 'polypeptide(L)'
;MISTTLSKDVTLQHKHQADIATSLMMSMLTLGRENRPVTFSKLITVANNAIPEWYPGEHEETAQNMLAGPSVKSTPECLKVMVYMMANSILVPDKGHLDFIFSLLGTGFIDIRADLKRLQNENPTIRAFLERLFQSTIQEATASYHSGISRSKYLNYLTLLLEMGIYANRYCDIPFPRTPVLATPIQQAVGAGLLDVVRLLLRFHAGADLPQRGANEISYVNLVLEIDSPDAGILRMLNLLFDHELLSNDEMLRGAIELEDTELMLQILQYDPDVTSYETTWLDPACRQQQNHGLAYLADSSALMMAVQTGGRMADSMLDYLFLRGQPTSAVLADAYIAAAYGGHYSIILRLEELHNSGIICNRKGITPLQAAVFGGDLRVCKLLLERYGGASTLLLLVAAEFENTVILQLLIDYGGNPNNPVCRADSSLYRYLDKPFPVSNFSSSILSILINGDFMEESILTLLQNGARLSPGDIAGLSQRRLHRCLEAALAVGGNPNDKDTNNRYALQCALDEWRLIRDHGQNSGAFVSAKLLIERGAKLNGGEVVRAIDLRSQDLILYLLQHGGILTDVDGAGRGCLEAEIIARNDPFLQEALEMQDFAIDAGPFCAAIHLRDWALVGRLFKRAYEPTTCHLLEGTAVGLAARAGQLDILDRLLARFTDPSVLDSAILPLFINDKDVFLFSNVVNWFHDHFWRRATDHKYYTLGSPLAVAALGEDTSGFEELLRRGCKMDTVTWAVIANSPDSSDYLQVLQEFGCGLGNATEYDEKLGTALCKAITKGKSDLAQYLVKVGANVNEYDVFVRGCTSPLQCAMSEGFIDVAVYLLGKGANINAPPAFEQGATALQFAAIGGHIGLARQLIELGARINVRGSGKLGRSALEGAAEHGRFDMVALLVHHGAITRGLGRQQLINSVAFAQHRAHNAAAEWLKKECGWSDEDQHDLEFVDADADYPVGKCIRAYCCDEYHDNDTQCVYHYTQEEEQGHYDDCERCEEFEDD
;
A
#
# COMPACT_ATOMS: atom_id res chain seq x y z
N MET A 1 4.23 2.78 5.60
CA MET A 1 3.24 1.92 4.87
C MET A 1 2.45 0.94 5.76
N ILE A 2 2.81 0.71 7.03
CA ILE A 2 2.10 -0.27 7.90
C ILE A 2 1.35 0.38 9.08
N SER A 3 1.76 1.57 9.56
CA SER A 3 0.86 2.39 10.38
C SER A 3 -0.42 2.74 9.61
N THR A 4 -0.35 2.80 8.27
CA THR A 4 -1.51 2.93 7.39
C THR A 4 -2.35 1.67 7.22
N THR A 5 -1.90 0.45 7.50
CA THR A 5 -2.75 -0.75 7.35
C THR A 5 -3.49 -1.09 8.64
N LEU A 6 -2.82 -1.04 9.80
CA LEU A 6 -3.48 -1.14 11.11
C LEU A 6 -4.40 0.07 11.36
N SER A 7 -3.98 1.29 10.98
CA SER A 7 -4.88 2.44 11.04
C SER A 7 -5.97 2.32 9.99
N LYS A 8 -5.74 1.90 8.74
CA LYS A 8 -6.83 1.78 7.76
C LYS A 8 -7.86 0.77 8.20
N ASP A 9 -7.50 -0.44 8.64
CA ASP A 9 -8.51 -1.46 8.96
C ASP A 9 -9.29 -1.11 10.24
N VAL A 10 -8.61 -0.67 11.31
CA VAL A 10 -9.28 -0.22 12.55
C VAL A 10 -10.07 1.07 12.30
N THR A 11 -9.51 2.07 11.60
CA THR A 11 -10.27 3.29 11.26
C THR A 11 -11.39 3.02 10.26
N LEU A 12 -11.27 2.10 9.30
CA LEU A 12 -12.34 1.78 8.34
C LEU A 12 -13.52 1.08 9.03
N GLN A 13 -13.27 0.14 9.95
CA GLN A 13 -14.36 -0.54 10.66
C GLN A 13 -15.02 0.35 11.72
N HIS A 14 -14.23 1.15 12.46
CA HIS A 14 -14.77 2.16 13.39
C HIS A 14 -15.53 3.26 12.65
N LYS A 15 -14.97 3.75 11.53
CA LYS A 15 -15.66 4.66 10.62
C LYS A 15 -16.93 4.01 10.09
N HIS A 16 -16.93 2.72 9.75
CA HIS A 16 -18.14 2.03 9.30
C HIS A 16 -19.20 1.97 10.40
N GLN A 17 -18.84 1.64 11.65
CA GLN A 17 -19.79 1.61 12.76
C GLN A 17 -20.31 3.02 13.12
N ALA A 18 -19.43 4.02 13.14
CA ALA A 18 -19.76 5.43 13.36
C ALA A 18 -20.62 6.01 12.22
N ASP A 19 -20.32 5.67 10.97
CA ASP A 19 -21.08 6.07 9.79
C ASP A 19 -22.44 5.38 9.75
N ILE A 20 -22.52 4.09 10.12
CA ILE A 20 -23.80 3.38 10.30
C ILE A 20 -24.63 4.06 11.40
N ALA A 21 -24.00 4.37 12.54
CA ALA A 21 -24.65 5.04 13.66
C ALA A 21 -25.25 6.38 13.23
N THR A 22 -24.43 7.20 12.59
CA THR A 22 -24.80 8.54 12.17
C THR A 22 -25.80 8.49 11.01
N SER A 23 -25.65 7.57 10.05
CA SER A 23 -26.61 7.34 8.96
C SER A 23 -27.98 6.88 9.48
N LEU A 24 -28.02 5.98 10.48
CA LEU A 24 -29.25 5.58 11.15
C LEU A 24 -29.90 6.77 11.88
N MET A 25 -29.13 7.55 12.64
CA MET A 25 -29.61 8.76 13.33
C MET A 25 -30.14 9.83 12.36
N MET A 26 -29.42 10.05 11.25
CA MET A 26 -29.79 10.98 10.19
C MET A 26 -31.03 10.52 9.42
N SER A 27 -31.15 9.21 9.15
CA SER A 27 -32.34 8.62 8.51
C SER A 27 -33.59 8.74 9.40
N MET A 28 -33.44 8.65 10.73
CA MET A 28 -34.53 8.88 11.67
C MET A 28 -35.00 10.35 11.70
N LEU A 29 -34.09 11.32 11.52
CA LEU A 29 -34.40 12.75 11.48
C LEU A 29 -34.91 13.23 10.10
N THR A 30 -34.44 12.60 9.02
CA THR A 30 -34.82 12.90 7.63
C THR A 30 -36.00 12.02 7.18
N LEU A 31 -37.20 12.32 7.69
CA LEU A 31 -38.50 11.76 7.24
C LEU A 31 -38.43 10.44 6.44
N GLY A 32 -38.45 9.30 7.14
CA GLY A 32 -39.03 8.01 6.72
C GLY A 32 -38.88 7.60 5.24
N ARG A 33 -37.68 7.64 4.66
CA ARG A 33 -37.44 7.15 3.29
C ARG A 33 -37.05 5.68 3.20
N GLU A 34 -36.60 5.06 4.29
CA GLU A 34 -36.29 3.64 4.34
C GLU A 34 -37.29 2.89 5.22
N ASN A 35 -38.13 2.06 4.59
CA ASN A 35 -39.15 1.21 5.22
C ASN A 35 -38.56 0.05 6.07
N ARG A 36 -37.40 0.22 6.71
CA ARG A 36 -36.79 -0.79 7.58
C ARG A 36 -36.96 -0.39 9.05
N PRO A 37 -37.71 -1.14 9.87
CA PRO A 37 -37.83 -0.86 11.29
C PRO A 37 -36.46 -1.09 11.96
N VAL A 38 -35.83 -0.01 12.45
CA VAL A 38 -34.62 -0.09 13.26
C VAL A 38 -35.02 -0.62 14.64
N THR A 39 -34.47 -1.76 15.05
CA THR A 39 -34.79 -2.39 16.33
C THR A 39 -34.13 -1.64 17.49
N PHE A 40 -34.84 -1.52 18.61
CA PHE A 40 -34.36 -0.92 19.87
C PHE A 40 -32.97 -1.44 20.29
N SER A 41 -32.73 -2.75 20.14
CA SER A 41 -31.43 -3.36 20.46
C SER A 41 -30.27 -2.88 19.58
N LYS A 42 -30.53 -2.61 18.29
CA LYS A 42 -29.48 -2.13 17.36
C LYS A 42 -29.09 -0.69 17.68
N LEU A 43 -30.07 0.16 18.00
CA LEU A 43 -29.82 1.53 18.42
C LEU A 43 -29.14 1.63 19.78
N ILE A 44 -29.48 0.77 20.74
CA ILE A 44 -28.75 0.68 22.01
C ILE A 44 -27.31 0.23 21.80
N THR A 45 -27.08 -0.80 20.98
CA THR A 45 -25.71 -1.30 20.71
C THR A 45 -24.87 -0.20 20.07
N VAL A 46 -25.45 0.51 19.09
CA VAL A 46 -24.83 1.66 18.43
C VAL A 46 -24.57 2.82 19.40
N ALA A 47 -25.54 3.17 20.25
CA ALA A 47 -25.41 4.25 21.24
C ALA A 47 -24.37 3.91 22.31
N ASN A 48 -24.33 2.66 22.77
CA ASN A 48 -23.34 2.17 23.72
C ASN A 48 -21.92 2.20 23.16
N ASN A 49 -21.75 1.90 21.86
CA ASN A 49 -20.46 1.99 21.19
C ASN A 49 -20.04 3.45 20.90
N ALA A 50 -21.00 4.33 20.64
CA ALA A 50 -20.73 5.73 20.26
C ALA A 50 -20.63 6.71 21.45
N ILE A 51 -21.21 6.40 22.61
CA ILE A 51 -21.25 7.29 23.79
C ILE A 51 -21.08 6.48 25.08
N PRO A 52 -19.86 6.12 25.51
CA PRO A 52 -19.75 5.35 26.74
C PRO A 52 -19.82 6.27 27.98
N GLU A 53 -20.87 6.05 28.79
CA GLU A 53 -21.11 6.46 30.20
C GLU A 53 -20.59 7.84 30.65
N TRP A 54 -21.10 8.94 30.10
CA TRP A 54 -21.21 10.19 30.88
C TRP A 54 -22.43 10.19 31.82
N TYR A 55 -23.40 9.29 31.59
CA TYR A 55 -24.64 9.22 32.36
C TYR A 55 -25.15 7.79 32.51
N PRO A 56 -24.99 7.16 33.69
CA PRO A 56 -25.71 5.93 34.01
C PRO A 56 -27.23 6.20 33.97
N GLY A 57 -27.95 5.58 33.03
CA GLY A 57 -29.42 5.70 32.87
C GLY A 57 -29.91 6.62 31.74
N GLU A 58 -29.10 7.53 31.19
CA GLU A 58 -29.52 8.37 30.07
C GLU A 58 -29.43 7.69 28.71
N HIS A 59 -28.63 6.63 28.51
CA HIS A 59 -28.48 6.00 27.18
C HIS A 59 -29.76 5.32 26.70
N GLU A 60 -30.47 4.67 27.61
CA GLU A 60 -31.80 4.14 27.33
C GLU A 60 -32.78 5.28 27.04
N GLU A 61 -32.71 6.39 27.77
CA GLU A 61 -33.56 7.55 27.55
C GLU A 61 -33.25 8.28 26.23
N THR A 62 -31.98 8.51 25.89
CA THR A 62 -31.50 9.06 24.62
C THR A 62 -31.89 8.15 23.47
N ALA A 63 -31.68 6.83 23.59
CA ALA A 63 -32.11 5.86 22.57
C ALA A 63 -33.64 5.79 22.42
N GLN A 64 -34.39 5.86 23.53
CA GLN A 64 -35.86 5.93 23.54
C GLN A 64 -36.35 7.24 22.89
N ASN A 65 -35.74 8.38 23.20
CA ASN A 65 -36.07 9.69 22.65
C ASN A 65 -35.73 9.80 21.17
N MET A 66 -34.67 9.14 20.70
CA MET A 66 -34.35 8.99 19.29
C MET A 66 -35.34 8.09 18.55
N LEU A 67 -35.81 7.01 19.19
CA LEU A 67 -36.81 6.08 18.64
C LEU A 67 -38.24 6.62 18.62
N ALA A 68 -38.54 7.64 19.42
CA ALA A 68 -39.85 8.30 19.46
C ALA A 68 -40.19 9.06 18.15
N GLY A 69 -39.27 9.10 17.17
CA GLY A 69 -39.44 9.77 15.87
C GLY A 69 -38.98 11.23 15.87
N PRO A 70 -38.94 11.89 14.70
CA PRO A 70 -38.42 13.25 14.57
C PRO A 70 -39.27 14.25 15.37
N SER A 71 -38.73 14.71 16.50
CA SER A 71 -39.39 15.65 17.41
C SER A 71 -38.40 16.74 17.88
N VAL A 72 -38.91 17.83 18.44
CA VAL A 72 -38.07 18.87 19.08
C VAL A 72 -37.14 18.29 20.16
N LYS A 73 -37.48 17.12 20.72
CA LYS A 73 -36.68 16.41 21.74
C LYS A 73 -35.60 15.49 21.17
N SER A 74 -35.76 14.94 19.96
CA SER A 74 -34.78 14.02 19.36
C SER A 74 -33.58 14.75 18.73
N THR A 75 -33.79 15.99 18.26
CA THR A 75 -32.75 16.78 17.58
C THR A 75 -31.56 17.17 18.48
N PRO A 76 -31.75 17.66 19.72
CA PRO A 76 -30.64 17.94 20.64
C PRO A 76 -29.85 16.69 21.01
N GLU A 77 -30.54 15.55 21.16
CA GLU A 77 -29.90 14.26 21.46
C GLU A 77 -28.98 13.82 20.31
N CYS A 78 -29.41 13.89 19.06
CA CYS A 78 -28.55 13.59 17.91
C CYS A 78 -27.35 14.54 17.84
N LEU A 79 -27.54 15.84 18.12
CA LEU A 79 -26.45 16.81 18.15
C LEU A 79 -25.44 16.49 19.27
N LYS A 80 -25.91 16.08 20.46
CA LYS A 80 -25.06 15.64 21.58
C LYS A 80 -24.16 14.47 21.15
N VAL A 81 -24.70 13.47 20.45
CA VAL A 81 -23.92 12.34 19.93
C VAL A 81 -22.89 12.79 18.91
N MET A 82 -23.28 13.61 17.93
CA MET A 82 -22.38 14.09 16.88
C MET A 82 -21.23 14.94 17.46
N VAL A 83 -21.53 15.79 18.45
CA VAL A 83 -20.52 16.58 19.16
C VAL A 83 -19.50 15.66 19.84
N TYR A 84 -19.97 14.64 20.57
CA TYR A 84 -19.08 13.67 21.23
C TYR A 84 -18.20 12.91 20.21
N MET A 85 -18.81 12.35 19.18
CA MET A 85 -18.10 11.54 18.18
C MET A 85 -17.07 12.37 17.40
N MET A 86 -17.39 13.62 17.06
CA MET A 86 -16.45 14.51 16.37
C MET A 86 -15.35 15.04 17.31
N ALA A 87 -15.67 15.37 18.56
CA ALA A 87 -14.69 15.81 19.55
C ALA A 87 -13.65 14.74 19.87
N ASN A 88 -14.04 13.46 19.83
CA ASN A 88 -13.15 12.32 20.04
C ASN A 88 -12.59 11.72 18.74
N SER A 89 -12.76 12.41 17.60
CA SER A 89 -12.31 11.95 16.28
C SER A 89 -12.79 10.53 15.91
N ILE A 90 -13.94 10.12 16.43
CA ILE A 90 -14.61 8.84 16.10
C ILE A 90 -15.35 8.98 14.77
N LEU A 91 -15.98 10.15 14.54
CA LEU A 91 -16.67 10.48 13.30
C LEU A 91 -15.81 11.40 12.42
N VAL A 92 -15.64 11.04 11.15
CA VAL A 92 -15.17 11.95 10.09
C VAL A 92 -16.40 12.43 9.33
N PRO A 93 -16.88 13.67 9.54
CA PRO A 93 -18.13 14.12 8.95
C PRO A 93 -17.99 14.21 7.42
N ASP A 94 -19.06 13.86 6.72
CA ASP A 94 -19.19 13.97 5.27
C ASP A 94 -20.06 15.19 4.94
N LYS A 95 -20.31 15.42 3.65
CA LYS A 95 -21.21 16.48 3.18
C LYS A 95 -22.58 16.48 3.85
N GLY A 96 -23.19 15.32 4.05
CA GLY A 96 -24.50 15.19 4.68
C GLY A 96 -24.48 15.59 6.15
N HIS A 97 -23.44 15.16 6.88
CA HIS A 97 -23.19 15.53 8.27
C HIS A 97 -22.98 17.04 8.43
N LEU A 98 -22.13 17.64 7.61
CA LEU A 98 -21.85 19.09 7.65
C LEU A 98 -23.12 19.91 7.38
N ASP A 99 -23.85 19.57 6.31
CA ASP A 99 -25.07 20.27 5.93
C ASP A 99 -26.12 20.25 7.04
N PHE A 100 -26.26 19.12 7.73
CA PHE A 100 -27.15 18.98 8.86
C PHE A 100 -26.73 19.84 10.05
N ILE A 101 -25.46 19.76 10.47
CA ILE A 101 -24.92 20.56 11.59
C ILE A 101 -25.13 22.06 11.31
N PHE A 102 -24.77 22.53 10.11
CA PHE A 102 -24.93 23.95 9.78
C PHE A 102 -26.39 24.36 9.61
N SER A 103 -27.28 23.47 9.18
CA SER A 103 -28.73 23.74 9.19
C SER A 103 -29.26 23.89 10.63
N LEU A 104 -28.76 23.09 11.58
CA LEU A 104 -29.13 23.22 12.98
C LEU A 104 -28.62 24.53 13.58
N LEU A 105 -27.35 24.86 13.35
CA LEU A 105 -26.76 26.13 13.77
C LEU A 105 -27.51 27.33 13.17
N GLY A 106 -28.05 27.20 11.95
CA GLY A 106 -28.79 28.25 11.26
C GLY A 106 -30.27 28.42 11.63
N THR A 107 -30.95 27.40 12.19
CA THR A 107 -32.42 27.38 12.34
C THR A 107 -32.95 27.84 13.70
N GLY A 108 -32.13 27.96 14.74
CA GLY A 108 -32.63 28.34 16.08
C GLY A 108 -31.60 28.92 17.04
N PHE A 109 -30.42 29.26 16.55
CA PHE A 109 -29.24 29.53 17.39
C PHE A 109 -28.56 30.86 17.03
N ILE A 110 -29.38 31.86 16.68
CA ILE A 110 -28.96 33.18 16.24
C ILE A 110 -28.25 33.98 17.36
N ASP A 111 -28.35 33.57 18.63
CA ASP A 111 -27.60 34.15 19.76
C ASP A 111 -26.30 33.41 20.15
N ILE A 112 -25.99 32.20 19.62
CA ILE A 112 -24.79 31.49 20.09
C ILE A 112 -23.47 32.00 19.51
N ARG A 113 -23.43 32.96 18.57
CA ARG A 113 -22.11 33.44 18.07
C ARG A 113 -21.24 34.01 19.19
N ALA A 114 -21.85 34.75 20.11
CA ALA A 114 -21.17 35.29 21.29
C ALA A 114 -20.93 34.21 22.36
N ASP A 115 -21.91 33.33 22.58
CA ASP A 115 -21.81 32.25 23.58
C ASP A 115 -20.86 31.11 23.16
N LEU A 116 -20.71 30.79 21.88
CA LEU A 116 -19.82 29.71 21.39
C LEU A 116 -18.37 30.08 21.56
N LYS A 117 -17.99 31.34 21.33
CA LYS A 117 -16.62 31.81 21.60
C LYS A 117 -16.30 31.71 23.09
N ARG A 118 -17.28 31.98 23.96
CA ARG A 118 -17.17 31.75 25.41
C ARG A 118 -17.07 30.25 25.73
N LEU A 119 -17.98 29.44 25.19
CA LEU A 119 -18.05 27.99 25.40
C LEU A 119 -16.82 27.26 24.85
N GLN A 120 -16.21 27.74 23.77
CA GLN A 120 -14.95 27.20 23.23
C GLN A 120 -13.79 27.41 24.22
N ASN A 121 -13.78 28.53 24.94
CA ASN A 121 -12.76 28.81 25.95
C ASN A 121 -13.04 28.07 27.27
N GLU A 122 -14.32 27.82 27.59
CA GLU A 122 -14.75 27.19 28.85
C GLU A 122 -14.83 25.66 28.77
N ASN A 123 -15.17 25.10 27.61
CA ASN A 123 -15.44 23.68 27.41
C ASN A 123 -14.51 23.06 26.35
N PRO A 124 -13.52 22.25 26.78
CA PRO A 124 -12.57 21.58 25.89
C PRO A 124 -13.22 20.66 24.84
N THR A 125 -14.32 19.97 25.17
CA THR A 125 -15.04 19.09 24.24
C THR A 125 -15.67 19.89 23.10
N ILE A 126 -16.29 21.04 23.41
CA ILE A 126 -16.84 21.95 22.40
C ILE A 126 -15.71 22.50 21.51
N ARG A 127 -14.56 22.82 22.10
CA ARG A 127 -13.38 23.25 21.35
C ARG A 127 -12.87 22.17 20.39
N ALA A 128 -12.72 20.93 20.86
CA ALA A 128 -12.33 19.80 20.02
C ALA A 128 -13.32 19.55 18.87
N PHE A 129 -14.63 19.64 19.17
CA PHE A 129 -15.70 19.56 18.16
C PHE A 129 -15.56 20.65 17.08
N LEU A 130 -15.39 21.91 17.47
CA LEU A 130 -15.27 23.03 16.53
C LEU A 130 -14.00 22.93 15.68
N GLU A 131 -12.88 22.51 16.27
CA GLU A 131 -11.63 22.25 15.55
C GLU A 131 -11.84 21.16 14.49
N ARG A 132 -12.49 20.05 14.84
CA ARG A 132 -12.79 18.97 13.89
C ARG A 132 -13.76 19.40 12.81
N LEU A 133 -14.78 20.17 13.18
CA LEU A 133 -15.76 20.73 12.23
C LEU A 133 -15.07 21.64 11.21
N PHE A 134 -14.11 22.47 11.63
CA PHE A 134 -13.32 23.31 10.73
C PHE A 134 -12.45 22.50 9.78
N GLN A 135 -11.69 21.53 10.29
CA GLN A 135 -10.85 20.64 9.49
C GLN A 135 -11.65 19.92 8.39
N SER A 136 -12.82 19.38 8.73
CA SER A 136 -13.65 18.71 7.74
C SER A 136 -14.33 19.66 6.77
N THR A 137 -14.70 20.87 7.21
CA THR A 137 -15.27 21.89 6.32
C THR A 137 -14.25 22.32 5.26
N ILE A 138 -12.98 22.50 5.63
CA ILE A 138 -11.94 22.87 4.65
C ILE A 138 -11.56 21.71 3.73
N GLN A 139 -11.52 20.48 4.26
CA GLN A 139 -11.35 19.26 3.45
C GLN A 139 -12.44 19.13 2.39
N GLU A 140 -13.69 19.33 2.75
CA GLU A 140 -14.81 19.24 1.82
C GLU A 140 -14.85 20.41 0.83
N ALA A 141 -14.48 21.63 1.27
CA ALA A 141 -14.36 22.80 0.41
C ALA A 141 -13.31 22.60 -0.71
N THR A 142 -12.24 21.87 -0.41
CA THR A 142 -11.09 21.61 -1.31
C THR A 142 -11.25 20.33 -2.14
N ALA A 143 -11.97 19.32 -1.66
CA ALA A 143 -12.27 18.08 -2.39
C ALA A 143 -13.27 18.28 -3.56
N SER A 144 -14.09 19.34 -3.51
CA SER A 144 -15.17 19.60 -4.47
C SER A 144 -14.65 20.17 -5.81
N TYR A 145 -14.00 19.35 -6.64
CA TYR A 145 -13.43 19.81 -7.91
C TYR A 145 -14.45 20.30 -8.97
N HIS A 146 -15.76 20.03 -8.85
CA HIS A 146 -16.68 20.21 -10.00
C HIS A 146 -18.10 20.75 -9.72
N SER A 147 -18.40 21.40 -8.58
CA SER A 147 -19.74 22.03 -8.40
C SER A 147 -19.71 23.44 -7.79
N GLY A 148 -19.89 24.47 -8.62
CA GLY A 148 -19.89 25.88 -8.21
C GLY A 148 -20.94 26.25 -7.15
N ILE A 149 -22.04 25.49 -7.04
CA ILE A 149 -23.10 25.69 -6.03
C ILE A 149 -22.65 25.21 -4.65
N SER A 150 -21.83 24.16 -4.56
CA SER A 150 -21.32 23.65 -3.28
C SER A 150 -20.22 24.55 -2.71
N ARG A 151 -19.46 25.24 -3.58
CA ARG A 151 -18.30 26.06 -3.19
C ARG A 151 -18.68 27.30 -2.37
N SER A 152 -19.71 28.05 -2.78
CA SER A 152 -20.16 29.24 -2.03
C SER A 152 -20.74 28.88 -0.66
N LYS A 153 -21.38 27.72 -0.55
CA LYS A 153 -21.94 27.18 0.69
C LYS A 153 -20.84 26.89 1.73
N TYR A 154 -19.80 26.16 1.35
CA TYR A 154 -18.69 25.87 2.27
C TYR A 154 -17.83 27.09 2.58
N LEU A 155 -17.70 28.05 1.66
CA LEU A 155 -17.06 29.34 1.95
C LEU A 155 -17.81 30.11 3.05
N ASN A 156 -19.15 30.09 3.04
CA ASN A 156 -19.95 30.67 4.12
C ASN A 156 -19.76 29.93 5.44
N TYR A 157 -19.65 28.59 5.41
CA TYR A 157 -19.38 27.78 6.60
C TYR A 157 -18.00 28.08 7.20
N LEU A 158 -16.96 28.15 6.37
CA LEU A 158 -15.61 28.56 6.80
C LEU A 158 -15.62 29.98 7.37
N THR A 159 -16.33 30.91 6.72
CA THR A 159 -16.46 32.29 7.22
C THR A 159 -17.10 32.31 8.59
N LEU A 160 -18.19 31.58 8.79
CA LEU A 160 -18.89 31.48 10.08
C LEU A 160 -17.96 30.93 11.17
N LEU A 161 -17.22 29.87 10.87
CA LEU A 161 -16.29 29.23 11.78
C LEU A 161 -15.10 30.14 12.16
N LEU A 162 -14.53 30.87 11.20
CA LEU A 162 -13.46 31.84 11.45
C LEU A 162 -13.98 33.05 12.26
N GLU A 163 -15.18 33.55 11.96
CA GLU A 163 -15.86 34.59 12.75
C GLU A 163 -16.12 34.15 14.20
N MET A 164 -16.36 32.85 14.43
CA MET A 164 -16.51 32.27 15.77
C MET A 164 -15.20 32.24 16.57
N GLY A 165 -14.05 32.53 15.95
CA GLY A 165 -12.75 32.61 16.62
C GLY A 165 -11.89 31.34 16.48
N ILE A 166 -12.19 30.47 15.51
CA ILE A 166 -11.31 29.35 15.16
C ILE A 166 -10.01 29.90 14.52
N TYR A 167 -8.87 29.38 14.97
CA TYR A 167 -7.55 29.84 14.54
C TYR A 167 -7.21 29.34 13.12
N ALA A 168 -6.94 30.25 12.20
CA ALA A 168 -6.73 29.95 10.77
C ALA A 168 -5.42 29.20 10.45
N ASN A 169 -4.44 29.23 11.37
CA ASN A 169 -3.13 28.58 11.22
C ASN A 169 -3.06 27.14 11.75
N ARG A 170 -4.18 26.58 12.25
CA ARG A 170 -4.16 25.23 12.81
C ARG A 170 -4.06 24.19 11.70
N TYR A 171 -3.05 23.34 11.81
CA TYR A 171 -2.80 22.23 10.88
C TYR A 171 -4.05 21.37 10.65
N CYS A 172 -4.14 20.81 9.45
CA CYS A 172 -5.15 19.84 9.06
C CYS A 172 -4.48 18.51 8.74
N ASP A 173 -4.97 17.43 9.35
CA ASP A 173 -4.56 16.06 9.03
C ASP A 173 -5.36 15.56 7.81
N ILE A 174 -4.74 15.54 6.62
CA ILE A 174 -5.42 15.26 5.34
C ILE A 174 -4.54 14.38 4.44
N PRO A 175 -5.14 13.45 3.67
CA PRO A 175 -4.44 12.77 2.59
C PRO A 175 -4.13 13.76 1.46
N PHE A 176 -2.89 14.22 1.35
CA PHE A 176 -2.39 14.84 0.13
C PHE A 176 -2.35 13.75 -0.98
N PRO A 177 -2.49 14.08 -2.27
CA PRO A 177 -2.51 13.09 -3.35
C PRO A 177 -1.30 12.14 -3.40
N ARG A 178 -0.21 12.45 -2.68
CA ARG A 178 1.09 11.81 -2.86
C ARG A 178 1.84 11.45 -1.57
N THR A 179 1.59 12.11 -0.43
CA THR A 179 2.13 11.76 0.91
C THR A 179 1.23 12.28 2.05
N PRO A 180 1.10 11.59 3.20
CA PRO A 180 0.34 12.10 4.34
C PRO A 180 1.14 13.19 5.08
N VAL A 181 1.10 14.43 4.59
CA VAL A 181 1.78 15.58 5.22
C VAL A 181 0.75 16.49 5.87
N LEU A 182 1.06 16.99 7.08
CA LEU A 182 0.31 18.06 7.74
C LEU A 182 0.38 19.34 6.91
N ALA A 183 -0.72 19.68 6.24
CA ALA A 183 -0.85 20.95 5.54
C ALA A 183 -1.60 21.96 6.42
N THR A 184 -1.17 23.20 6.39
CA THR A 184 -1.99 24.31 6.91
C THR A 184 -3.23 24.51 6.04
N PRO A 185 -4.31 25.08 6.59
CA PRO A 185 -5.51 25.45 5.83
C PRO A 185 -5.21 26.22 4.55
N ILE A 186 -4.21 27.11 4.60
CA ILE A 186 -3.80 27.93 3.45
C ILE A 186 -3.04 27.11 2.41
N GLN A 187 -2.09 26.25 2.79
CA GLN A 187 -1.39 25.34 1.86
C GLN A 187 -2.40 24.43 1.13
N GLN A 188 -3.38 23.90 1.86
CA GLN A 188 -4.44 23.09 1.27
C GLN A 188 -5.31 23.87 0.27
N ALA A 189 -5.70 25.10 0.61
CA ALA A 189 -6.46 25.96 -0.28
C ALA A 189 -5.66 26.37 -1.53
N VAL A 190 -4.34 26.56 -1.38
CA VAL A 190 -3.41 26.84 -2.47
C VAL A 190 -3.29 25.63 -3.41
N GLY A 191 -2.97 24.43 -2.90
CA GLY A 191 -2.86 23.22 -3.71
C GLY A 191 -4.18 22.83 -4.42
N ALA A 192 -5.32 23.23 -3.86
CA ALA A 192 -6.64 23.06 -4.51
C ALA A 192 -6.99 24.18 -5.51
N GLY A 193 -6.12 25.20 -5.69
CA GLY A 193 -6.35 26.34 -6.58
C GLY A 193 -7.50 27.26 -6.17
N LEU A 194 -7.87 27.30 -4.89
CA LEU A 194 -9.06 28.00 -4.40
C LEU A 194 -8.76 29.43 -3.95
N LEU A 195 -8.62 30.35 -4.92
CA LEU A 195 -8.26 31.75 -4.67
C LEU A 195 -9.14 32.46 -3.62
N ASP A 196 -10.46 32.20 -3.61
CA ASP A 196 -11.37 32.85 -2.66
C ASP A 196 -11.21 32.34 -1.22
N VAL A 197 -10.86 31.06 -1.05
CA VAL A 197 -10.56 30.47 0.26
C VAL A 197 -9.21 30.97 0.76
N VAL A 198 -8.20 31.04 -0.12
CA VAL A 198 -6.87 31.60 0.20
C VAL A 198 -7.01 33.06 0.67
N ARG A 199 -7.78 33.89 -0.04
CA ARG A 199 -8.08 35.27 0.40
C ARG A 199 -8.80 35.33 1.74
N LEU A 200 -9.78 34.46 1.97
CA LEU A 200 -10.48 34.40 3.24
C LEU A 200 -9.50 34.07 4.38
N LEU A 201 -8.64 33.07 4.20
CA LEU A 201 -7.67 32.66 5.20
C LEU A 201 -6.62 33.76 5.46
N LEU A 202 -6.08 34.40 4.43
CA LEU A 202 -5.16 35.54 4.54
C LEU A 202 -5.79 36.72 5.30
N ARG A 203 -7.09 36.99 5.09
CA ARG A 203 -7.84 38.01 5.85
C ARG A 203 -7.87 37.72 7.36
N PHE A 204 -7.80 36.45 7.75
CA PHE A 204 -7.70 36.00 9.13
C PHE A 204 -6.24 35.67 9.54
N HIS A 205 -5.25 36.29 8.87
CA HIS A 205 -3.81 36.18 9.16
C HIS A 205 -3.25 34.75 9.06
N ALA A 206 -3.79 33.93 8.16
CA ALA A 206 -3.18 32.64 7.86
C ALA A 206 -1.79 32.83 7.23
N GLY A 207 -0.76 32.15 7.74
CA GLY A 207 0.60 32.12 7.19
C GLY A 207 1.60 33.15 7.72
N ALA A 208 1.18 34.22 8.41
CA ALA A 208 2.09 35.29 8.87
C ALA A 208 2.84 34.97 10.19
N ASP A 209 2.33 34.04 10.99
CA ASP A 209 2.79 33.79 12.38
C ASP A 209 3.36 32.37 12.61
N LEU A 210 3.56 31.57 11.55
CA LEU A 210 4.07 30.21 11.70
C LEU A 210 5.60 30.23 11.76
N PRO A 211 6.25 29.84 12.87
CA PRO A 211 7.68 29.64 12.88
C PRO A 211 8.02 28.52 11.88
N GLN A 212 8.90 28.82 10.93
CA GLN A 212 9.51 27.85 10.03
C GLN A 212 10.20 26.76 10.87
N ARG A 213 9.55 25.60 11.03
CA ARG A 213 10.14 24.46 11.75
C ARG A 213 9.72 23.12 11.14
N GLY A 214 10.74 22.37 10.72
CA GLY A 214 10.77 20.91 10.77
C GLY A 214 10.51 20.18 9.44
N ALA A 215 11.60 19.67 8.86
CA ALA A 215 11.78 18.52 7.94
C ALA A 215 10.91 18.29 6.70
N ASN A 216 9.67 18.80 6.59
CA ASN A 216 8.75 18.54 5.48
C ASN A 216 8.15 19.85 4.92
N GLU A 217 9.00 20.83 4.58
CA GLU A 217 8.54 22.11 4.02
C GLU A 217 7.99 21.93 2.59
N ILE A 218 6.66 21.93 2.47
CA ILE A 218 6.02 22.05 1.16
C ILE A 218 6.08 23.52 0.71
N SER A 219 6.97 23.84 -0.24
CA SER A 219 7.02 25.15 -0.89
C SER A 219 5.68 25.48 -1.57
N TYR A 220 5.20 26.71 -1.35
CA TYR A 220 3.98 27.21 -1.98
C TYR A 220 4.07 27.23 -3.51
N VAL A 221 5.26 27.42 -4.09
CA VAL A 221 5.44 27.39 -5.55
C VAL A 221 5.13 26.02 -6.12
N ASN A 222 5.63 24.96 -5.48
CA ASN A 222 5.36 23.59 -5.90
C ASN A 222 3.85 23.30 -5.86
N LEU A 223 3.18 23.72 -4.78
CA LEU A 223 1.72 23.59 -4.65
C LEU A 223 0.98 24.32 -5.77
N VAL A 224 1.48 25.48 -6.20
CA VAL A 224 0.82 26.31 -7.21
C VAL A 224 1.04 25.77 -8.63
N LEU A 225 2.23 25.26 -8.94
CA LEU A 225 2.58 24.71 -10.25
C LEU A 225 1.93 23.34 -10.51
N GLU A 226 1.55 22.62 -9.45
CA GLU A 226 0.76 21.38 -9.56
C GLU A 226 -0.74 21.62 -9.78
N ILE A 227 -1.23 22.87 -9.69
CA ILE A 227 -2.66 23.17 -9.87
C ILE A 227 -3.07 22.91 -11.32
N ASP A 228 -4.09 22.08 -11.51
CA ASP A 228 -4.79 21.94 -12.80
C ASP A 228 -5.64 23.19 -13.10
N SER A 229 -4.98 24.27 -13.50
CA SER A 229 -5.56 25.58 -13.83
C SER A 229 -4.83 26.18 -15.02
N PRO A 230 -5.48 27.00 -15.87
CA PRO A 230 -4.77 27.80 -16.86
C PRO A 230 -3.68 28.65 -16.20
N ASP A 231 -2.60 28.95 -16.93
CA ASP A 231 -1.45 29.75 -16.46
C ASP A 231 -1.89 31.08 -15.84
N ALA A 232 -2.93 31.72 -16.38
CA ALA A 232 -3.49 32.96 -15.83
C ALA A 232 -4.04 32.79 -14.39
N GLY A 233 -4.56 31.61 -14.04
CA GLY A 233 -5.00 31.27 -12.68
C GLY A 233 -3.82 30.98 -11.76
N ILE A 234 -2.81 30.28 -12.26
CA ILE A 234 -1.55 29.99 -11.54
C ILE A 234 -0.83 31.30 -11.21
N LEU A 235 -0.67 32.20 -12.19
CA LEU A 235 -0.08 33.53 -12.01
C LEU A 235 -0.84 34.38 -10.99
N ARG A 236 -2.18 34.31 -10.96
CA ARG A 236 -2.99 35.04 -9.97
C ARG A 236 -2.76 34.52 -8.56
N MET A 237 -2.51 33.22 -8.40
CA MET A 237 -2.18 32.63 -7.11
C MET A 237 -0.75 33.01 -6.69
N LEU A 238 0.23 32.87 -7.58
CA LEU A 238 1.63 33.26 -7.33
C LEU A 238 1.73 34.73 -6.89
N ASN A 239 1.10 35.65 -7.62
CA ASN A 239 1.09 37.07 -7.26
C ASN A 239 0.43 37.31 -5.89
N LEU A 240 -0.70 36.64 -5.59
CA LEU A 240 -1.36 36.80 -4.29
C LEU A 240 -0.46 36.35 -3.13
N LEU A 241 0.26 35.24 -3.28
CA LEU A 241 1.15 34.73 -2.25
C LEU A 241 2.41 35.59 -2.12
N PHE A 242 2.95 36.09 -3.24
CA PHE A 242 4.09 37.01 -3.27
C PHE A 242 3.76 38.36 -2.62
N ASP A 243 2.57 38.93 -2.90
CA ASP A 243 2.09 40.18 -2.28
C ASP A 243 1.93 40.09 -0.75
N HIS A 244 1.76 38.87 -0.23
CA HIS A 244 1.63 38.57 1.20
C HIS A 244 2.93 38.02 1.83
N GLU A 245 4.08 38.16 1.14
CA GLU A 245 5.41 37.74 1.61
C GLU A 245 5.52 36.22 1.92
N LEU A 246 4.68 35.39 1.30
CA LEU A 246 4.71 33.93 1.45
C LEU A 246 5.63 33.22 0.44
N LEU A 247 6.16 33.95 -0.55
CA LEU A 247 7.07 33.47 -1.58
C LEU A 247 8.35 34.29 -1.61
N SER A 248 9.50 33.63 -1.77
CA SER A 248 10.76 34.31 -2.06
C SER A 248 10.87 34.77 -3.52
N ASN A 249 11.82 35.66 -3.81
CA ASN A 249 12.10 36.11 -5.18
C ASN A 249 12.55 34.93 -6.09
N ASP A 250 13.32 33.99 -5.56
CA ASP A 250 13.83 32.84 -6.30
C ASP A 250 12.71 31.85 -6.64
N GLU A 251 11.80 31.64 -5.70
CA GLU A 251 10.55 30.89 -5.87
C GLU A 251 9.65 31.49 -6.95
N MET A 252 9.48 32.82 -6.92
CA MET A 252 8.71 33.52 -7.95
C MET A 252 9.39 33.44 -9.32
N LEU A 253 10.73 33.49 -9.37
CA LEU A 253 11.51 33.38 -10.62
C LEU A 253 11.34 31.99 -11.25
N ARG A 254 11.36 30.93 -10.43
CA ARG A 254 11.06 29.56 -10.89
C ARG A 254 9.68 29.49 -11.54
N GLY A 255 8.65 30.00 -10.85
CA GLY A 255 7.29 30.01 -11.38
C GLY A 255 7.18 30.72 -12.74
N ALA A 256 7.93 31.82 -12.92
CA ALA A 256 7.98 32.52 -14.21
C ALA A 256 8.64 31.70 -15.33
N ILE A 257 9.70 30.94 -15.02
CA ILE A 257 10.41 30.09 -15.99
C ILE A 257 9.57 28.90 -16.42
N GLU A 258 8.94 28.20 -15.47
CA GLU A 258 8.10 27.03 -15.77
C GLU A 258 6.82 27.40 -16.54
N LEU A 259 6.30 28.62 -16.33
CA LEU A 259 5.17 29.16 -17.10
C LEU A 259 5.59 29.83 -18.42
N GLU A 260 6.89 29.79 -18.75
CA GLU A 260 7.49 30.43 -19.93
C GLU A 260 7.21 31.96 -20.04
N ASP A 261 6.90 32.64 -18.92
CA ASP A 261 6.60 34.07 -18.88
C ASP A 261 7.89 34.90 -18.80
N THR A 262 8.39 35.28 -19.98
CA THR A 262 9.61 36.08 -20.11
C THR A 262 9.48 37.47 -19.48
N GLU A 263 8.29 38.08 -19.48
CA GLU A 263 8.10 39.44 -18.94
C GLU A 263 8.12 39.42 -17.41
N LEU A 264 7.46 38.45 -16.79
CA LEU A 264 7.49 38.24 -15.36
C LEU A 264 8.91 37.92 -14.88
N MET A 265 9.64 37.05 -15.59
CA MET A 265 11.04 36.77 -15.32
C MET A 265 11.88 38.05 -15.34
N LEU A 266 11.74 38.88 -16.37
CA LEU A 266 12.48 40.16 -16.48
C LEU A 266 12.14 41.15 -15.36
N GLN A 267 10.91 41.15 -14.85
CA GLN A 267 10.53 41.95 -13.69
C GLN A 267 11.22 41.46 -12.42
N ILE A 268 11.27 40.14 -12.20
CA ILE A 268 11.88 39.53 -11.02
C ILE A 268 13.40 39.74 -11.02
N LEU A 269 14.06 39.67 -12.18
CA LEU A 269 15.49 39.93 -12.33
C LEU A 269 15.92 41.34 -11.87
N GLN A 270 14.99 42.31 -11.82
CA GLN A 270 15.26 43.64 -11.27
C GLN A 270 15.50 43.65 -9.76
N TYR A 271 14.97 42.64 -9.05
CA TYR A 271 15.16 42.47 -7.61
C TYR A 271 16.42 41.68 -7.25
N ASP A 272 17.29 41.40 -8.23
CA ASP A 272 18.59 40.74 -8.06
C ASP A 272 18.55 39.34 -7.42
N PRO A 273 17.74 38.39 -7.96
CA PRO A 273 17.71 37.01 -7.46
C PRO A 273 19.00 36.24 -7.83
N ASP A 274 19.36 35.23 -7.03
CA ASP A 274 20.49 34.36 -7.36
C ASP A 274 20.08 33.29 -8.38
N VAL A 275 20.23 33.63 -9.66
CA VAL A 275 19.89 32.74 -10.78
C VAL A 275 20.78 31.49 -10.89
N THR A 276 21.87 31.43 -10.12
CA THR A 276 22.83 30.32 -10.10
C THR A 276 22.67 29.38 -8.90
N SER A 277 21.83 29.74 -7.94
CA SER A 277 21.51 28.90 -6.80
C SER A 277 20.86 27.58 -7.26
N TYR A 278 21.33 26.47 -6.69
CA TYR A 278 20.81 25.13 -7.01
C TYR A 278 19.55 24.87 -6.20
N GLU A 279 18.57 24.21 -6.80
CA GLU A 279 17.30 23.78 -6.17
C GLU A 279 17.46 23.03 -4.83
N THR A 280 18.62 22.46 -4.54
CA THR A 280 18.92 21.70 -3.29
C THR A 280 18.84 22.51 -2.01
N THR A 281 18.79 23.85 -2.06
CA THR A 281 18.62 24.67 -0.86
C THR A 281 17.15 24.89 -0.46
N TRP A 282 16.17 24.45 -1.26
CA TRP A 282 14.75 24.76 -1.05
C TRP A 282 13.79 23.58 -1.32
N LEU A 283 14.30 22.38 -1.63
CA LEU A 283 13.49 21.20 -1.98
C LEU A 283 13.82 20.00 -1.10
N ASP A 284 12.77 19.39 -0.53
CA ASP A 284 12.79 18.05 0.05
C ASP A 284 13.17 17.00 -1.03
N PRO A 285 14.18 16.15 -0.78
CA PRO A 285 14.56 15.01 -1.62
C PRO A 285 13.39 14.10 -2.03
N ALA A 286 12.32 13.99 -1.23
CA ALA A 286 11.18 13.11 -1.48
C ALA A 286 10.33 13.51 -2.69
N CYS A 287 10.29 14.80 -3.06
CA CYS A 287 9.49 15.32 -4.17
C CYS A 287 10.09 15.06 -5.56
N ARG A 288 11.35 14.59 -5.64
CA ARG A 288 12.05 14.33 -6.91
C ARG A 288 11.44 13.15 -7.69
N GLN A 289 10.86 12.18 -6.99
CA GLN A 289 10.46 10.90 -7.58
C GLN A 289 9.09 10.88 -8.28
N GLN A 290 8.35 12.00 -8.33
CA GLN A 290 6.98 12.03 -8.85
C GLN A 290 6.70 13.09 -9.93
N GLN A 291 7.74 13.70 -10.49
CA GLN A 291 7.55 14.71 -11.54
C GLN A 291 7.32 14.06 -12.91
N ASN A 292 6.05 14.06 -13.31
CA ASN A 292 5.59 13.85 -14.68
C ASN A 292 5.10 15.20 -15.25
N HIS A 293 5.89 16.26 -15.06
CA HIS A 293 5.65 17.55 -15.71
C HIS A 293 6.34 17.53 -17.08
N GLY A 294 5.75 18.21 -18.07
CA GLY A 294 6.10 18.12 -19.50
C GLY A 294 7.52 18.52 -19.89
N LEU A 295 8.36 18.93 -18.94
CA LEU A 295 9.78 19.23 -19.10
C LEU A 295 10.55 18.49 -18.00
N ALA A 296 11.19 17.36 -18.34
CA ALA A 296 12.04 16.61 -17.40
C ALA A 296 13.34 17.38 -17.17
N TYR A 297 13.43 18.15 -16.08
CA TYR A 297 14.64 18.87 -15.69
C TYR A 297 15.71 17.92 -15.12
N LEU A 298 16.96 18.32 -15.23
CA LEU A 298 18.11 17.59 -14.67
C LEU A 298 18.12 17.68 -13.13
N ALA A 299 18.55 16.63 -12.43
CA ALA A 299 18.55 16.63 -10.97
C ALA A 299 19.51 17.67 -10.35
N ASP A 300 18.97 18.54 -9.49
CA ASP A 300 19.58 19.75 -8.92
C ASP A 300 19.75 20.86 -9.97
N SER A 301 18.64 21.45 -10.45
CA SER A 301 18.70 22.51 -11.47
C SER A 301 18.77 23.90 -10.82
N SER A 302 19.35 24.88 -11.53
CA SER A 302 19.24 26.30 -11.17
C SER A 302 18.28 27.01 -12.12
N ALA A 303 17.84 28.21 -11.77
CA ALA A 303 17.02 29.06 -12.66
C ALA A 303 17.67 29.23 -14.05
N LEU A 304 19.00 29.36 -14.10
CA LEU A 304 19.76 29.37 -15.35
C LEU A 304 19.59 28.07 -16.16
N MET A 305 19.75 26.90 -15.51
CA MET A 305 19.67 25.61 -16.20
C MET A 305 18.28 25.36 -16.77
N MET A 306 17.23 25.68 -15.99
CA MET A 306 15.85 25.58 -16.44
C MET A 306 15.60 26.47 -17.67
N ALA A 307 16.04 27.73 -17.63
CA ALA A 307 15.90 28.66 -18.75
C ALA A 307 16.70 28.23 -19.99
N VAL A 308 17.91 27.68 -19.82
CA VAL A 308 18.74 27.19 -20.93
C VAL A 308 18.17 25.91 -21.54
N GLN A 309 17.55 25.05 -20.73
CA GLN A 309 16.87 23.85 -21.19
C GLN A 309 15.58 24.15 -21.96
N THR A 310 14.83 25.19 -21.58
CA THR A 310 13.65 25.65 -22.34
C THR A 310 14.05 26.35 -23.65
N GLY A 311 15.13 27.14 -23.61
CA GLY A 311 15.74 27.78 -24.78
C GLY A 311 15.07 29.11 -25.18
N GLY A 312 15.36 29.56 -26.40
CA GLY A 312 14.79 30.80 -26.95
C GLY A 312 15.18 32.08 -26.20
N ARG A 313 14.26 33.07 -26.19
CA ARG A 313 14.52 34.43 -25.63
C ARG A 313 14.79 34.42 -24.13
N MET A 314 14.22 33.46 -23.41
CA MET A 314 14.41 33.32 -21.96
C MET A 314 15.85 32.92 -21.63
N ALA A 315 16.38 31.90 -22.32
CA ALA A 315 17.79 31.52 -22.23
C ALA A 315 18.73 32.68 -22.59
N ASP A 316 18.45 33.37 -23.69
CA ASP A 316 19.28 34.49 -24.15
C ASP A 316 19.33 35.61 -23.11
N SER A 317 18.17 35.99 -22.56
CA SER A 317 18.06 37.06 -21.56
C SER A 317 18.72 36.68 -20.22
N MET A 318 18.60 35.41 -19.81
CA MET A 318 19.24 34.91 -18.58
C MET A 318 20.77 34.85 -18.71
N LEU A 319 21.27 34.46 -19.88
CA LEU A 319 22.70 34.49 -20.20
C LEU A 319 23.21 35.94 -20.26
N ASP A 320 22.49 36.85 -20.91
CA ASP A 320 22.81 38.29 -20.96
C ASP A 320 22.86 38.93 -19.55
N TYR A 321 21.90 38.58 -18.69
CA TYR A 321 21.88 39.01 -17.30
C TYR A 321 23.14 38.59 -16.53
N LEU A 322 23.56 37.34 -16.68
CA LEU A 322 24.79 36.82 -16.06
C LEU A 322 26.06 37.49 -16.63
N PHE A 323 26.08 37.77 -17.93
CA PHE A 323 27.21 38.46 -18.57
C PHE A 323 27.42 39.85 -18.01
N LEU A 324 26.34 40.60 -17.75
CA LEU A 324 26.42 41.93 -17.14
C LEU A 324 26.99 41.91 -15.72
N ARG A 325 26.90 40.77 -15.01
CA ARG A 325 27.35 40.61 -13.62
C ARG A 325 28.71 39.93 -13.45
N GLY A 326 29.31 39.41 -14.53
CA GLY A 326 30.68 38.88 -14.51
C GLY A 326 30.86 37.59 -13.69
N GLN A 327 29.84 36.73 -13.61
CA GLN A 327 29.83 35.50 -12.78
C GLN A 327 30.09 34.14 -13.48
N PRO A 328 30.93 33.99 -14.53
CA PRO A 328 31.15 32.65 -15.09
C PRO A 328 32.18 31.86 -14.26
N THR A 329 31.71 31.03 -13.32
CA THR A 329 32.53 29.92 -12.81
C THR A 329 32.48 28.75 -13.80
N SER A 330 33.59 28.03 -13.96
CA SER A 330 33.68 26.91 -14.92
C SER A 330 32.68 25.78 -14.63
N ALA A 331 32.27 25.59 -13.38
CA ALA A 331 31.27 24.60 -12.99
C ALA A 331 29.85 24.98 -13.46
N VAL A 332 29.45 26.25 -13.28
CA VAL A 332 28.13 26.75 -13.70
C VAL A 332 27.97 26.68 -15.22
N LEU A 333 29.04 26.92 -15.97
CA LEU A 333 29.05 26.78 -17.42
C LEU A 333 28.91 25.32 -17.88
N ALA A 334 29.50 24.36 -17.16
CA ALA A 334 29.38 22.94 -17.50
C ALA A 334 27.93 22.47 -17.40
N ASP A 335 27.24 22.81 -16.31
CA ASP A 335 25.85 22.40 -16.11
C ASP A 335 24.89 23.11 -17.08
N ALA A 336 25.10 24.39 -17.41
CA ALA A 336 24.36 25.07 -18.47
C ALA A 336 24.59 24.42 -19.85
N TYR A 337 25.81 23.97 -20.13
CA TYR A 337 26.16 23.27 -21.36
C TYR A 337 25.49 21.89 -21.44
N ILE A 338 25.43 21.16 -20.32
CA ILE A 338 24.69 19.88 -20.21
C ILE A 338 23.20 20.10 -20.42
N ALA A 339 22.60 21.14 -19.82
CA ALA A 339 21.19 21.49 -20.00
C ALA A 339 20.86 21.86 -21.46
N ALA A 340 21.72 22.65 -22.12
CA ALA A 340 21.56 22.98 -23.54
C ALA A 340 21.69 21.75 -24.45
N ALA A 341 22.63 20.85 -24.14
CA ALA A 341 22.83 19.60 -24.86
C ALA A 341 21.63 18.65 -24.71
N TYR A 342 21.08 18.55 -23.51
CA TYR A 342 19.86 17.80 -23.22
C TYR A 342 18.64 18.35 -23.99
N GLY A 343 18.46 19.68 -23.97
CA GLY A 343 17.35 20.35 -24.69
C GLY A 343 17.51 20.39 -26.22
N GLY A 344 18.65 19.96 -26.76
CA GLY A 344 18.91 19.97 -28.21
C GLY A 344 19.18 21.37 -28.80
N HIS A 345 19.53 22.36 -27.97
CA HIS A 345 19.65 23.77 -28.38
C HIS A 345 20.99 24.08 -29.05
N TYR A 346 21.13 23.65 -30.30
CA TYR A 346 22.36 23.79 -31.10
C TYR A 346 22.97 25.21 -31.08
N SER A 347 22.15 26.27 -31.18
CA SER A 347 22.63 27.66 -31.18
C SER A 347 23.19 28.11 -29.83
N ILE A 348 22.56 27.66 -28.73
CA ILE A 348 23.01 27.98 -27.37
C ILE A 348 24.33 27.27 -27.10
N ILE A 349 24.48 26.01 -27.55
CA ILE A 349 25.74 25.26 -27.43
C ILE A 349 26.89 25.99 -28.11
N LEU A 350 26.70 26.48 -29.35
CA LEU A 350 27.73 27.27 -30.03
C LEU A 350 28.07 28.56 -29.27
N ARG A 351 27.06 29.24 -28.74
CA ARG A 351 27.25 30.46 -27.93
C ARG A 351 28.01 30.17 -26.64
N LEU A 352 27.76 29.02 -26.00
CA LEU A 352 28.50 28.57 -24.82
C LEU A 352 29.95 28.14 -25.17
N GLU A 353 30.18 27.54 -26.34
CA GLU A 353 31.52 27.19 -26.84
C GLU A 353 32.40 28.43 -27.09
N GLU A 354 31.82 29.54 -27.57
CA GLU A 354 32.53 30.82 -27.75
C GLU A 354 33.10 31.36 -26.43
N LEU A 355 32.50 30.98 -25.30
CA LEU A 355 32.88 31.43 -23.95
C LEU A 355 33.89 30.50 -23.29
N HIS A 356 33.65 29.19 -23.36
CA HIS A 356 34.54 28.18 -22.78
C HIS A 356 34.60 26.91 -23.64
N ASN A 357 35.75 26.70 -24.27
CA ASN A 357 35.92 25.64 -25.27
C ASN A 357 36.18 24.27 -24.62
N SER A 358 35.12 23.61 -24.15
CA SER A 358 35.28 22.51 -23.20
C SER A 358 34.16 21.48 -23.23
N GLY A 359 33.79 20.97 -24.40
CA GLY A 359 32.85 19.85 -24.54
C GLY A 359 33.30 18.52 -23.91
N ILE A 360 34.45 18.48 -23.23
CA ILE A 360 34.98 17.36 -22.43
C ILE A 360 34.70 17.56 -20.93
N ILE A 361 34.35 18.77 -20.49
CA ILE A 361 34.11 19.03 -19.06
C ILE A 361 32.87 18.27 -18.62
N CYS A 362 33.06 17.46 -17.58
CA CYS A 362 31.96 16.90 -16.84
C CYS A 362 31.58 17.83 -15.69
N ASN A 363 30.29 17.86 -15.33
CA ASN A 363 29.89 18.51 -14.10
C ASN A 363 30.43 17.77 -12.85
N ARG A 364 30.11 18.28 -11.65
CA ARG A 364 30.53 17.66 -10.38
C ARG A 364 30.10 16.20 -10.22
N LYS A 365 29.07 15.76 -10.97
CA LYS A 365 28.54 14.40 -10.98
C LYS A 365 29.18 13.51 -12.07
N GLY A 366 30.13 14.02 -12.84
CA GLY A 366 30.86 13.27 -13.85
C GLY A 366 30.11 13.12 -15.18
N ILE A 367 29.15 14.02 -15.47
CA ILE A 367 28.29 13.91 -16.66
C ILE A 367 28.77 14.84 -17.75
N THR A 368 28.90 14.30 -18.96
CA THR A 368 29.35 15.05 -20.13
C THR A 368 28.18 15.56 -20.96
N PRO A 369 28.37 16.65 -21.73
CA PRO A 369 27.37 17.12 -22.69
C PRO A 369 26.94 16.05 -23.70
N LEU A 370 27.85 15.17 -24.13
CA LEU A 370 27.53 14.08 -25.05
C LEU A 370 26.55 13.07 -24.43
N GLN A 371 26.76 12.71 -23.15
CA GLN A 371 25.84 11.83 -22.42
C GLN A 371 24.43 12.44 -22.33
N ALA A 372 24.34 13.74 -22.04
CA ALA A 372 23.07 14.45 -22.02
C ALA A 372 22.42 14.58 -23.41
N ALA A 373 23.21 14.83 -24.46
CA ALA A 373 22.72 14.93 -25.83
C ALA A 373 22.17 13.60 -26.38
N VAL A 374 22.85 12.48 -26.13
CA VAL A 374 22.39 11.15 -26.54
C VAL A 374 21.06 10.80 -25.88
N PHE A 375 20.89 11.20 -24.62
CA PHE A 375 19.62 11.03 -23.92
C PHE A 375 18.53 11.97 -24.46
N GLY A 376 18.84 13.24 -24.71
CA GLY A 376 17.92 14.22 -25.30
C GLY A 376 17.50 13.90 -26.74
N GLY A 377 18.29 13.10 -27.45
CA GLY A 377 17.92 12.55 -28.76
C GLY A 377 18.12 13.50 -29.96
N ASP A 378 18.73 14.68 -29.79
CA ASP A 378 19.02 15.56 -30.94
C ASP A 378 20.26 15.08 -31.71
N LEU A 379 20.03 14.56 -32.91
CA LEU A 379 21.07 14.05 -33.81
C LEU A 379 22.15 15.08 -34.16
N ARG A 380 21.79 16.36 -34.33
CA ARG A 380 22.72 17.43 -34.75
C ARG A 380 23.70 17.73 -33.62
N VAL A 381 23.18 17.79 -32.39
CA VAL A 381 24.00 18.01 -31.20
C VAL A 381 24.89 16.80 -30.93
N CYS A 382 24.36 15.58 -30.99
CA CYS A 382 25.16 14.35 -30.85
C CYS A 382 26.31 14.30 -31.86
N LYS A 383 26.01 14.60 -33.13
CA LYS A 383 27.01 14.61 -34.20
C LYS A 383 28.08 15.69 -33.98
N LEU A 384 27.68 16.91 -33.63
CA LEU A 384 28.61 18.02 -33.33
C LEU A 384 29.59 17.62 -32.21
N LEU A 385 29.07 17.06 -31.12
CA LEU A 385 29.87 16.68 -29.95
C LEU A 385 30.78 15.48 -30.26
N LEU A 386 30.29 14.47 -30.99
CA LEU A 386 31.10 13.32 -31.41
C LEU A 386 32.22 13.71 -32.39
N GLU A 387 31.93 14.57 -33.38
CA GLU A 387 32.93 15.04 -34.35
C GLU A 387 34.07 15.82 -33.68
N ARG A 388 33.75 16.61 -32.64
CA ARG A 388 34.71 17.49 -31.98
C ARG A 388 35.48 16.82 -30.85
N TYR A 389 34.81 15.95 -30.09
CA TYR A 389 35.33 15.44 -28.82
C TYR A 389 35.38 13.91 -28.74
N GLY A 390 34.76 13.19 -29.68
CA GLY A 390 34.68 11.73 -29.66
C GLY A 390 33.89 11.23 -28.45
N GLY A 391 34.25 10.05 -27.93
CA GLY A 391 33.69 9.55 -26.66
C GLY A 391 32.50 8.61 -26.78
N ALA A 392 32.27 7.99 -27.96
CA ALA A 392 31.33 6.89 -28.07
C ALA A 392 31.69 5.76 -27.08
N SER A 393 30.70 5.24 -26.37
CA SER A 393 30.90 4.21 -25.35
C SER A 393 29.77 3.19 -25.37
N THR A 394 30.02 2.03 -24.78
CA THR A 394 29.03 0.95 -24.62
C THR A 394 27.81 1.41 -23.81
N LEU A 395 27.99 2.33 -22.85
CA LEU A 395 26.87 2.91 -22.13
C LEU A 395 26.00 3.78 -23.04
N LEU A 396 26.60 4.62 -23.90
CA LEU A 396 25.83 5.45 -24.83
C LEU A 396 25.07 4.60 -25.86
N LEU A 397 25.65 3.46 -26.28
CA LEU A 397 24.93 2.48 -27.11
C LEU A 397 23.71 1.92 -26.38
N LEU A 398 23.84 1.56 -25.10
CA LEU A 398 22.70 1.09 -24.29
C LEU A 398 21.62 2.17 -24.19
N VAL A 399 21.99 3.41 -23.84
CA VAL A 399 21.05 4.53 -23.73
C VAL A 399 20.33 4.76 -25.05
N ALA A 400 21.05 4.88 -26.17
CA ALA A 400 20.43 5.07 -27.48
C ALA A 400 19.50 3.91 -27.86
N ALA A 401 19.85 2.68 -27.49
CA ALA A 401 19.04 1.49 -27.75
C ALA A 401 17.76 1.44 -26.91
N GLU A 402 17.81 1.88 -25.64
CA GLU A 402 16.65 1.96 -24.72
C GLU A 402 15.61 3.01 -25.14
N PHE A 403 16.02 4.05 -25.86
CA PHE A 403 15.11 5.06 -26.39
C PHE A 403 14.71 4.80 -27.86
N GLU A 404 14.98 3.60 -28.39
CA GLU A 404 14.77 3.21 -29.80
C GLU A 404 15.35 4.18 -30.84
N ASN A 405 16.37 4.96 -30.48
CA ASN A 405 17.01 5.92 -31.36
C ASN A 405 18.05 5.22 -32.25
N THR A 406 17.59 4.37 -33.18
CA THR A 406 18.44 3.57 -34.07
C THR A 406 19.43 4.39 -34.89
N VAL A 407 19.08 5.63 -35.23
CA VAL A 407 19.96 6.56 -35.96
C VAL A 407 21.14 7.01 -35.10
N ILE A 408 20.90 7.36 -33.83
CA ILE A 408 21.96 7.73 -32.89
C ILE A 408 22.76 6.48 -32.49
N LEU A 409 22.09 5.34 -32.33
CA LEU A 409 22.74 4.05 -32.07
C LEU A 409 23.75 3.71 -33.18
N GLN A 410 23.34 3.81 -34.45
CA GLN A 410 24.24 3.59 -35.59
C GLN A 410 25.37 4.63 -35.62
N LEU A 411 25.06 5.91 -35.38
CA LEU A 411 26.07 6.97 -35.29
C LEU A 411 27.13 6.66 -34.22
N LEU A 412 26.73 6.16 -33.06
CA LEU A 412 27.67 5.79 -32.00
C LEU A 412 28.54 4.58 -32.38
N ILE A 413 27.99 3.60 -33.09
CA ILE A 413 28.74 2.46 -33.62
C ILE A 413 29.77 2.94 -34.67
N ASP A 414 29.35 3.82 -35.58
CA ASP A 414 30.21 4.38 -36.62
C ASP A 414 31.40 5.17 -36.03
N TYR A 415 31.20 5.78 -34.86
CA TYR A 415 32.23 6.52 -34.10
C TYR A 415 32.99 5.64 -33.08
N GLY A 416 32.93 4.31 -33.22
CA GLY A 416 33.78 3.37 -32.47
C GLY A 416 33.15 2.72 -31.24
N GLY A 417 31.83 2.87 -31.04
CA GLY A 417 31.10 2.13 -30.02
C GLY A 417 31.09 0.63 -30.30
N ASN A 418 31.56 -0.19 -29.35
CA ASN A 418 31.55 -1.64 -29.48
C ASN A 418 30.33 -2.27 -28.75
N PRO A 419 29.41 -2.94 -29.48
CA PRO A 419 28.21 -3.56 -28.88
C PRO A 419 28.49 -4.81 -28.03
N ASN A 420 29.70 -5.37 -28.14
CA ASN A 420 30.10 -6.61 -27.45
C ASN A 420 30.84 -6.38 -26.12
N ASN A 421 31.18 -5.13 -25.81
CA ASN A 421 31.78 -4.81 -24.51
C ASN A 421 30.72 -4.94 -23.39
N PRO A 422 31.11 -5.38 -22.19
CA PRO A 422 30.19 -5.43 -21.06
C PRO A 422 29.85 -4.02 -20.55
N VAL A 423 28.66 -3.87 -19.98
CA VAL A 423 28.22 -2.60 -19.37
C VAL A 423 28.81 -2.49 -17.95
N CYS A 424 29.64 -1.48 -17.70
CA CYS A 424 30.31 -1.28 -16.41
C CYS A 424 29.50 -0.38 -15.45
N ARG A 425 29.52 -0.69 -14.14
CA ARG A 425 28.83 0.08 -13.08
C ARG A 425 29.42 1.49 -12.87
N ALA A 426 30.70 1.67 -13.23
CA ALA A 426 31.43 2.92 -13.02
C ALA A 426 30.77 4.12 -13.71
N ASP A 427 29.99 3.89 -14.78
CA ASP A 427 29.37 4.93 -15.60
C ASP A 427 27.86 5.11 -15.32
N SER A 428 27.32 4.51 -14.25
CA SER A 428 25.90 4.63 -13.84
C SER A 428 25.49 6.03 -13.36
N SER A 429 26.42 6.99 -13.32
CA SER A 429 26.20 8.38 -12.91
C SER A 429 25.12 9.08 -13.73
N LEU A 430 25.02 8.76 -15.02
CA LEU A 430 24.00 9.32 -15.92
C LEU A 430 22.57 8.97 -15.48
N TYR A 431 22.30 7.70 -15.18
CA TYR A 431 20.97 7.25 -14.73
C TYR A 431 20.62 7.85 -13.36
N ARG A 432 21.60 7.94 -12.46
CA ARG A 432 21.44 8.58 -11.13
C ARG A 432 21.10 10.07 -11.22
N TYR A 433 21.65 10.77 -12.21
CA TYR A 433 21.38 12.19 -12.43
C TYR A 433 20.05 12.48 -13.11
N LEU A 434 19.53 11.50 -13.84
CA LEU A 434 18.23 11.57 -14.48
C LEU A 434 17.12 10.98 -13.62
N ASP A 435 17.44 10.60 -12.37
CA ASP A 435 16.57 9.91 -11.42
C ASP A 435 15.87 8.68 -12.02
N LYS A 436 16.57 7.95 -12.90
CA LYS A 436 16.08 6.72 -13.52
C LYS A 436 16.76 5.49 -12.92
N PRO A 437 16.02 4.39 -12.71
CA PRO A 437 16.63 3.15 -12.27
C PRO A 437 17.60 2.64 -13.34
N PHE A 438 18.79 2.22 -12.90
CA PHE A 438 19.74 1.59 -13.82
C PHE A 438 19.18 0.22 -14.24
N PRO A 439 19.11 -0.08 -15.55
CA PRO A 439 18.42 -1.26 -16.10
C PRO A 439 19.12 -2.60 -15.82
N VAL A 440 20.32 -2.58 -15.23
CA VAL A 440 21.18 -3.77 -15.07
C VAL A 440 21.34 -4.16 -13.61
N SER A 441 20.94 -5.39 -13.27
CA SER A 441 21.26 -6.03 -11.98
C SER A 441 22.61 -6.76 -11.99
N ASN A 442 23.03 -7.31 -13.14
CA ASN A 442 24.28 -8.06 -13.34
C ASN A 442 25.23 -7.37 -14.35
N PHE A 443 26.32 -6.80 -13.83
CA PHE A 443 27.29 -5.94 -14.54
C PHE A 443 28.23 -6.65 -15.54
N SER A 444 27.97 -7.92 -15.84
CA SER A 444 28.71 -8.70 -16.86
C SER A 444 27.86 -9.02 -18.10
N SER A 445 26.65 -8.46 -18.19
CA SER A 445 25.70 -8.74 -19.28
C SER A 445 26.03 -7.93 -20.53
N SER A 446 25.81 -8.52 -21.71
CA SER A 446 25.92 -7.79 -22.99
C SER A 446 24.72 -6.85 -23.16
N ILE A 447 24.86 -5.80 -23.98
CA ILE A 447 23.74 -4.88 -24.32
C ILE A 447 22.55 -5.69 -24.86
N LEU A 448 22.84 -6.71 -25.68
CA LEU A 448 21.83 -7.57 -26.28
C LEU A 448 21.00 -8.32 -25.22
N SER A 449 21.66 -8.95 -24.24
CA SER A 449 20.98 -9.66 -23.16
C SER A 449 20.18 -8.71 -22.26
N ILE A 450 20.62 -7.46 -22.08
CA ILE A 450 19.87 -6.44 -21.32
C ILE A 450 18.57 -6.08 -22.08
N LEU A 451 18.67 -5.79 -23.38
CA LEU A 451 17.51 -5.41 -24.19
C LEU A 451 16.51 -6.57 -24.37
N ILE A 452 16.98 -7.81 -24.52
CA ILE A 452 16.11 -9.00 -24.60
C ILE A 452 15.29 -9.15 -23.32
N ASN A 453 15.86 -8.81 -22.16
CA ASN A 453 15.18 -8.90 -20.86
C ASN A 453 14.42 -7.61 -20.45
N GLY A 454 14.60 -6.49 -21.17
CA GLY A 454 14.00 -5.16 -20.88
C GLY A 454 12.61 -4.93 -21.49
N ASP A 455 12.20 -3.68 -21.72
CA ASP A 455 10.97 -3.40 -22.48
C ASP A 455 11.23 -3.41 -24.01
N PHE A 456 10.20 -3.58 -24.84
CA PHE A 456 10.32 -3.90 -26.26
C PHE A 456 11.21 -2.91 -27.05
N MET A 457 12.36 -3.39 -27.57
CA MET A 457 13.32 -2.62 -28.39
C MET A 457 13.69 -3.38 -29.68
N GLU A 458 12.70 -3.76 -30.49
CA GLU A 458 12.88 -4.71 -31.62
C GLU A 458 13.91 -4.19 -32.64
N GLU A 459 13.79 -2.93 -33.07
CA GLU A 459 14.66 -2.35 -34.09
C GLU A 459 16.08 -2.09 -33.57
N SER A 460 16.24 -1.76 -32.29
CA SER A 460 17.56 -1.67 -31.64
C SER A 460 18.26 -3.02 -31.58
N ILE A 461 17.53 -4.10 -31.24
CA ILE A 461 18.06 -5.48 -31.22
C ILE A 461 18.50 -5.90 -32.62
N LEU A 462 17.68 -5.63 -33.65
CA LEU A 462 18.04 -5.93 -35.04
C LEU A 462 19.29 -5.17 -35.49
N THR A 463 19.38 -3.87 -35.16
CA THR A 463 20.53 -3.03 -35.49
C THR A 463 21.81 -3.57 -34.83
N LEU A 464 21.75 -4.00 -33.57
CA LEU A 464 22.89 -4.60 -32.87
C LEU A 464 23.31 -5.94 -33.48
N LEU A 465 22.36 -6.81 -33.82
CA LEU A 465 22.63 -8.10 -34.47
C LEU A 465 23.29 -7.90 -35.85
N GLN A 466 22.81 -6.94 -36.64
CA GLN A 466 23.39 -6.58 -37.95
C GLN A 466 24.83 -6.04 -37.81
N ASN A 467 25.13 -5.34 -36.72
CA ASN A 467 26.45 -4.80 -36.41
C ASN A 467 27.34 -5.80 -35.61
N GLY A 468 27.00 -7.10 -35.60
CA GLY A 468 27.87 -8.16 -35.08
C GLY A 468 27.85 -8.34 -33.56
N ALA A 469 26.72 -8.03 -32.90
CA ALA A 469 26.50 -8.39 -31.49
C ALA A 469 26.49 -9.91 -31.30
N ARG A 470 27.20 -10.40 -30.28
CA ARG A 470 27.28 -11.82 -29.91
C ARG A 470 26.12 -12.23 -29.02
N LEU A 471 25.57 -13.42 -29.29
CA LEU A 471 24.55 -14.06 -28.47
C LEU A 471 25.18 -14.73 -27.23
N SER A 472 24.59 -14.48 -26.08
CA SER A 472 24.86 -15.15 -24.80
C SER A 472 23.95 -16.37 -24.61
N PRO A 473 24.33 -17.33 -23.74
CA PRO A 473 23.42 -18.38 -23.30
C PRO A 473 22.13 -17.78 -22.71
N GLY A 474 20.97 -18.28 -23.14
CA GLY A 474 19.66 -17.80 -22.74
C GLY A 474 19.05 -16.73 -23.67
N ASP A 475 19.82 -16.09 -24.56
CA ASP A 475 19.30 -15.04 -25.44
C ASP A 475 18.26 -15.58 -26.44
N ILE A 476 18.47 -16.79 -26.98
CA ILE A 476 17.49 -17.41 -27.90
C ILE A 476 16.23 -17.80 -27.14
N ALA A 477 16.37 -18.29 -25.91
CA ALA A 477 15.23 -18.59 -25.05
C ALA A 477 14.43 -17.32 -24.70
N GLY A 478 15.10 -16.21 -24.39
CA GLY A 478 14.46 -14.91 -24.10
C GLY A 478 13.73 -14.32 -25.32
N LEU A 479 14.36 -14.33 -26.50
CA LEU A 479 13.72 -13.91 -27.76
C LEU A 479 12.48 -14.75 -28.08
N SER A 480 12.57 -16.06 -27.85
CA SER A 480 11.49 -17.02 -28.06
C SER A 480 10.31 -16.75 -27.12
N GLN A 481 10.59 -16.51 -25.84
CA GLN A 481 9.58 -16.23 -24.82
C GLN A 481 8.77 -14.97 -25.14
N ARG A 482 9.42 -13.94 -25.70
CA ARG A 482 8.80 -12.68 -26.12
C ARG A 482 8.15 -12.73 -27.50
N ARG A 483 8.32 -13.83 -28.24
CA ARG A 483 7.77 -14.03 -29.60
C ARG A 483 8.24 -12.96 -30.60
N LEU A 484 9.46 -12.43 -30.43
CA LEU A 484 10.09 -11.47 -31.36
C LEU A 484 10.61 -12.20 -32.61
N HIS A 485 9.70 -12.57 -33.50
CA HIS A 485 9.98 -13.44 -34.65
C HIS A 485 11.12 -12.93 -35.57
N ARG A 486 11.17 -11.63 -35.88
CA ARG A 486 12.24 -11.03 -36.71
C ARG A 486 13.60 -11.09 -36.02
N CYS A 487 13.65 -10.75 -34.73
CA CYS A 487 14.87 -10.84 -33.94
C CYS A 487 15.33 -12.29 -33.76
N LEU A 488 14.39 -13.22 -33.52
CA LEU A 488 14.67 -14.65 -33.39
C LEU A 488 15.23 -15.23 -34.70
N GLU A 489 14.64 -14.87 -35.84
CA GLU A 489 15.14 -15.28 -37.15
C GLU A 489 16.55 -14.74 -37.42
N ALA A 490 16.78 -13.45 -37.15
CA ALA A 490 18.10 -12.83 -37.28
C ALA A 490 19.13 -13.48 -36.35
N ALA A 491 18.77 -13.73 -35.09
CA ALA A 491 19.63 -14.38 -34.09
C ALA A 491 20.00 -15.82 -34.50
N LEU A 492 19.03 -16.60 -34.98
CA LEU A 492 19.28 -17.94 -35.50
C LEU A 492 20.11 -17.93 -36.80
N ALA A 493 19.98 -16.88 -37.63
CA ALA A 493 20.79 -16.71 -38.85
C ALA A 493 22.27 -16.41 -38.55
N VAL A 494 22.56 -15.69 -37.45
CA VAL A 494 23.94 -15.41 -37.01
C VAL A 494 24.56 -16.51 -36.12
N GLY A 495 23.90 -17.67 -36.00
CA GLY A 495 24.45 -18.86 -35.34
C GLY A 495 23.91 -19.16 -33.94
N GLY A 496 22.78 -18.59 -33.55
CA GLY A 496 22.11 -18.92 -32.28
C GLY A 496 21.73 -20.41 -32.15
N ASN A 497 21.83 -20.96 -30.94
CA ASN A 497 21.47 -22.35 -30.66
C ASN A 497 19.94 -22.49 -30.48
N PRO A 498 19.21 -23.25 -31.32
CA PRO A 498 17.76 -23.45 -31.16
C PRO A 498 17.37 -24.30 -29.95
N ASN A 499 18.33 -24.98 -29.31
CA ASN A 499 18.15 -25.74 -28.07
C ASN A 499 18.74 -25.01 -26.85
N ASP A 500 18.87 -23.68 -26.94
CA ASP A 500 19.30 -22.83 -25.85
C ASP A 500 18.33 -22.92 -24.65
N LYS A 501 18.84 -22.62 -23.45
CA LYS A 501 18.09 -22.72 -22.20
C LYS A 501 18.04 -21.39 -21.48
N ASP A 502 16.89 -21.07 -20.91
CA ASP A 502 16.77 -19.95 -20.00
C ASP A 502 17.40 -20.26 -18.62
N THR A 503 17.38 -19.27 -17.72
CA THR A 503 17.87 -19.40 -16.35
C THR A 503 17.12 -20.45 -15.52
N ASN A 504 15.92 -20.84 -15.92
CA ASN A 504 15.10 -21.88 -15.29
C ASN A 504 15.28 -23.26 -15.96
N ASN A 505 16.32 -23.43 -16.79
CA ASN A 505 16.58 -24.65 -17.56
C ASN A 505 15.49 -25.05 -18.57
N ARG A 506 14.57 -24.15 -18.93
CA ARG A 506 13.57 -24.39 -19.97
C ARG A 506 14.20 -24.20 -21.35
N TYR A 507 13.88 -25.09 -22.28
CA TYR A 507 14.36 -24.98 -23.66
C TYR A 507 13.67 -23.83 -24.39
N ALA A 508 14.35 -23.21 -25.36
CA ALA A 508 13.80 -22.13 -26.18
C ALA A 508 12.43 -22.46 -26.79
N LEU A 509 12.22 -23.72 -27.23
CA LEU A 509 10.92 -24.19 -27.71
C LEU A 509 9.84 -24.15 -26.62
N GLN A 510 10.15 -24.57 -25.40
CA GLN A 510 9.22 -24.50 -24.27
C GLN A 510 8.93 -23.04 -23.90
N CYS A 511 9.94 -22.16 -23.92
CA CYS A 511 9.76 -20.73 -23.71
C CYS A 511 8.86 -20.09 -24.78
N ALA A 512 8.97 -20.49 -26.04
CA ALA A 512 8.09 -20.00 -27.12
C ALA A 512 6.61 -20.38 -26.92
N LEU A 513 6.37 -21.52 -26.26
CA LEU A 513 5.05 -22.08 -26.02
C LEU A 513 4.41 -21.64 -24.70
N ASP A 514 5.19 -21.09 -23.77
CA ASP A 514 4.66 -20.56 -22.52
C ASP A 514 3.87 -19.25 -22.75
N GLU A 515 2.86 -19.00 -21.90
CA GLU A 515 2.13 -17.75 -21.88
C GLU A 515 3.02 -16.62 -21.33
N TRP A 516 3.34 -15.63 -22.16
CA TRP A 516 4.05 -14.44 -21.72
C TRP A 516 3.11 -13.60 -20.83
N ARG A 517 3.48 -13.44 -19.54
CA ARG A 517 2.66 -12.85 -18.47
C ARG A 517 2.38 -11.35 -18.56
N LEU A 518 2.65 -10.70 -19.68
CA LEU A 518 2.35 -9.28 -19.87
C LEU A 518 1.38 -9.08 -21.04
N ILE A 519 0.18 -8.67 -20.65
CA ILE A 519 -0.80 -7.89 -21.41
C ILE A 519 -1.87 -8.70 -22.18
N ARG A 520 -3.10 -8.25 -21.91
CA ARG A 520 -4.37 -8.52 -22.57
C ARG A 520 -4.28 -8.37 -24.09
N ASP A 521 -3.82 -9.39 -24.79
CA ASP A 521 -4.05 -9.48 -26.23
C ASP A 521 -4.78 -10.78 -26.56
N HIS A 522 -6.11 -10.71 -26.57
CA HIS A 522 -7.02 -11.80 -26.94
C HIS A 522 -6.96 -12.14 -28.44
N GLY A 523 -5.79 -12.08 -29.08
CA GLY A 523 -5.69 -12.06 -30.54
C GLY A 523 -4.48 -12.70 -31.22
N GLN A 524 -3.40 -13.08 -30.53
CA GLN A 524 -2.18 -13.57 -31.22
C GLN A 524 -1.65 -14.93 -30.73
N ASN A 525 -2.46 -15.98 -30.84
CA ASN A 525 -1.97 -17.37 -30.78
C ASN A 525 -1.07 -17.74 -31.98
N SER A 526 -1.06 -16.91 -33.04
CA SER A 526 -0.22 -17.10 -34.23
C SER A 526 1.29 -16.97 -33.95
N GLY A 527 1.70 -16.14 -32.99
CA GLY A 527 3.12 -15.89 -32.70
C GLY A 527 3.86 -17.10 -32.12
N ALA A 528 3.18 -17.91 -31.30
CA ALA A 528 3.76 -19.13 -30.73
C ALA A 528 4.03 -20.18 -31.81
N PHE A 529 3.09 -20.36 -32.75
CA PHE A 529 3.27 -21.28 -33.88
C PHE A 529 4.45 -20.88 -34.77
N VAL A 530 4.57 -19.60 -35.11
CA VAL A 530 5.69 -19.08 -35.93
C VAL A 530 7.03 -19.33 -35.25
N SER A 531 7.14 -19.02 -33.95
CA SER A 531 8.37 -19.21 -33.18
C SER A 531 8.73 -20.70 -33.03
N ALA A 532 7.76 -21.55 -32.71
CA ALA A 532 7.94 -22.99 -32.60
C ALA A 532 8.38 -23.62 -33.93
N LYS A 533 7.72 -23.23 -35.04
CA LYS A 533 8.09 -23.67 -36.39
C LYS A 533 9.53 -23.28 -36.74
N LEU A 534 9.90 -22.02 -36.52
CA LEU A 534 11.25 -21.52 -36.80
C LEU A 534 12.31 -22.28 -35.98
N LEU A 535 12.05 -22.57 -34.71
CA LEU A 535 12.96 -23.33 -33.85
C LEU A 535 13.10 -24.79 -34.32
N ILE A 536 12.00 -25.47 -34.63
CA ILE A 536 11.99 -26.86 -35.10
C ILE A 536 12.70 -26.99 -36.46
N GLU A 537 12.44 -26.08 -37.40
CA GLU A 537 13.11 -26.05 -38.70
C GLU A 537 14.63 -25.84 -38.59
N ARG A 538 15.09 -25.17 -37.52
CA ARG A 538 16.51 -24.97 -37.22
C ARG A 538 17.11 -26.07 -36.32
N GLY A 539 16.33 -27.08 -35.91
CA GLY A 539 16.83 -28.26 -35.19
C GLY A 539 16.54 -28.29 -33.68
N ALA A 540 15.52 -27.59 -33.19
CA ALA A 540 15.03 -27.76 -31.82
C ALA A 540 14.44 -29.15 -31.59
N LYS A 541 14.71 -29.73 -30.42
CA LYS A 541 14.18 -31.05 -29.99
C LYS A 541 12.98 -30.89 -29.06
N LEU A 542 12.03 -31.82 -29.16
CA LEU A 542 10.94 -31.99 -28.20
C LEU A 542 11.48 -32.69 -26.94
N ASN A 543 11.22 -32.14 -25.76
CA ASN A 543 11.76 -32.65 -24.49
C ASN A 543 10.67 -32.98 -23.45
N GLY A 544 9.39 -32.95 -23.82
CA GLY A 544 8.25 -33.26 -22.96
C GLY A 544 7.48 -32.00 -22.53
N GLY A 545 6.17 -32.13 -22.48
CA GLY A 545 5.21 -31.07 -22.13
C GLY A 545 4.94 -30.06 -23.24
N GLU A 546 5.56 -30.17 -24.43
CA GLU A 546 5.27 -29.26 -25.54
C GLU A 546 3.87 -29.47 -26.12
N VAL A 547 3.37 -30.71 -26.17
CA VAL A 547 2.02 -31.00 -26.66
C VAL A 547 0.97 -30.50 -25.66
N VAL A 548 1.25 -30.66 -24.36
CA VAL A 548 0.41 -30.11 -23.28
C VAL A 548 0.28 -28.59 -23.39
N ARG A 549 1.41 -27.87 -23.57
CA ARG A 549 1.39 -26.41 -23.76
C ARG A 549 0.69 -25.99 -25.05
N ALA A 550 0.80 -26.76 -26.13
CA ALA A 550 0.08 -26.47 -27.37
C ALA A 550 -1.44 -26.60 -27.23
N ILE A 551 -1.91 -27.53 -26.39
CA ILE A 551 -3.32 -27.66 -25.99
C ILE A 551 -3.75 -26.43 -25.18
N ASP A 552 -2.93 -25.99 -24.20
CA ASP A 552 -3.21 -24.77 -23.41
C ASP A 552 -3.35 -23.53 -24.31
N LEU A 553 -2.50 -23.40 -25.34
CA LEU A 553 -2.56 -22.33 -26.35
C LEU A 553 -3.75 -22.46 -27.33
N ARG A 554 -4.55 -23.52 -27.25
CA ARG A 554 -5.72 -23.78 -28.11
C ARG A 554 -5.42 -23.72 -29.61
N SER A 555 -4.23 -24.17 -30.02
CA SER A 555 -3.78 -24.09 -31.41
C SER A 555 -3.75 -25.46 -32.06
N GLN A 556 -4.80 -25.80 -32.81
CA GLN A 556 -4.92 -27.09 -33.50
C GLN A 556 -3.78 -27.32 -34.50
N ASP A 557 -3.39 -26.28 -35.25
CA ASP A 557 -2.29 -26.34 -36.20
C ASP A 557 -0.95 -26.65 -35.51
N LEU A 558 -0.71 -26.05 -34.35
CA LEU A 558 0.48 -26.32 -33.55
C LEU A 558 0.49 -27.74 -33.00
N ILE A 559 -0.64 -28.22 -32.48
CA ILE A 559 -0.77 -29.60 -31.99
C ILE A 559 -0.44 -30.59 -33.12
N LEU A 560 -1.08 -30.43 -34.28
CA LEU A 560 -0.83 -31.29 -35.44
C LEU A 560 0.62 -31.24 -35.91
N TYR A 561 1.22 -30.05 -35.93
CA TYR A 561 2.62 -29.86 -36.31
C TYR A 561 3.58 -30.55 -35.33
N LEU A 562 3.38 -30.39 -34.02
CA LEU A 562 4.21 -31.07 -33.01
C LEU A 562 4.09 -32.60 -33.12
N LEU A 563 2.88 -33.13 -33.33
CA LEU A 563 2.66 -34.57 -33.54
C LEU A 563 3.38 -35.09 -34.80
N GLN A 564 3.38 -34.33 -35.89
CA GLN A 564 4.14 -34.68 -37.11
C GLN A 564 5.65 -34.71 -36.89
N HIS A 565 6.15 -33.93 -35.93
CA HIS A 565 7.57 -33.77 -35.62
C HIS A 565 8.04 -34.56 -34.39
N GLY A 566 7.25 -35.53 -33.90
CA GLY A 566 7.64 -36.49 -32.86
C GLY A 566 6.98 -36.31 -31.49
N GLY A 567 5.97 -35.43 -31.37
CA GLY A 567 5.14 -35.30 -30.17
C GLY A 567 4.20 -36.50 -29.99
N ILE A 568 3.78 -36.75 -28.74
CA ILE A 568 2.88 -37.86 -28.37
C ILE A 568 1.67 -37.34 -27.58
N LEU A 569 0.55 -38.07 -27.63
CA LEU A 569 -0.69 -37.70 -26.91
C LEU A 569 -0.71 -38.12 -25.43
N THR A 570 0.27 -38.92 -25.00
CA THR A 570 0.52 -39.26 -23.59
C THR A 570 1.61 -38.38 -22.98
N ASP A 571 1.88 -37.23 -23.60
CA ASP A 571 2.87 -36.27 -23.13
C ASP A 571 2.46 -35.69 -21.76
N VAL A 572 3.45 -35.42 -20.93
CA VAL A 572 3.28 -34.87 -19.58
C VAL A 572 4.19 -33.67 -19.40
N ASP A 573 3.68 -32.61 -18.79
CA ASP A 573 4.50 -31.43 -18.50
C ASP A 573 5.35 -31.61 -17.23
N GLY A 574 6.13 -30.57 -16.90
CA GLY A 574 7.01 -30.58 -15.72
C GLY A 574 6.28 -30.72 -14.38
N ALA A 575 4.95 -30.56 -14.34
CA ALA A 575 4.11 -30.75 -13.15
C ALA A 575 3.40 -32.13 -13.15
N GLY A 576 3.65 -32.97 -14.14
CA GLY A 576 2.99 -34.28 -14.31
C GLY A 576 1.56 -34.19 -14.85
N ARG A 577 1.14 -33.04 -15.40
CA ARG A 577 -0.17 -32.87 -16.04
C ARG A 577 -0.11 -33.44 -17.46
N GLY A 578 -1.02 -34.36 -17.77
CA GLY A 578 -1.11 -34.99 -19.09
C GLY A 578 -2.05 -34.27 -20.08
N CYS A 579 -1.99 -34.64 -21.36
CA CYS A 579 -2.81 -34.05 -22.42
C CYS A 579 -4.32 -34.15 -22.16
N LEU A 580 -4.82 -35.26 -21.58
CA LEU A 580 -6.25 -35.40 -21.25
C LEU A 580 -6.70 -34.35 -20.21
N GLU A 581 -5.90 -34.14 -19.17
CA GLU A 581 -6.21 -33.13 -18.16
C GLU A 581 -6.21 -31.73 -18.79
N ALA A 582 -5.17 -31.39 -19.56
CA ALA A 582 -5.10 -30.11 -20.26
C ALA A 582 -6.30 -29.87 -21.20
N GLU A 583 -6.72 -30.88 -21.97
CA GLU A 583 -7.86 -30.77 -22.88
C GLU A 583 -9.18 -30.51 -22.14
N ILE A 584 -9.40 -31.19 -21.00
CA ILE A 584 -10.59 -30.98 -20.15
C ILE A 584 -10.68 -29.52 -19.73
N ILE A 585 -9.57 -28.93 -19.26
CA ILE A 585 -9.56 -27.52 -18.85
C ILE A 585 -9.68 -26.56 -20.05
N ALA A 586 -8.97 -26.84 -21.16
CA ALA A 586 -8.96 -25.97 -22.32
C ALA A 586 -10.34 -25.87 -23.00
N ARG A 587 -11.21 -26.88 -22.82
CA ARG A 587 -12.56 -26.97 -23.43
C ARG A 587 -12.52 -26.74 -24.94
N ASN A 588 -11.46 -27.22 -25.59
CA ASN A 588 -11.03 -26.72 -26.90
C ASN A 588 -11.62 -27.55 -28.05
N ASP A 589 -11.49 -28.88 -28.00
CA ASP A 589 -11.89 -29.78 -29.07
C ASP A 589 -12.58 -31.06 -28.51
N PRO A 590 -13.90 -31.20 -28.66
CA PRO A 590 -14.65 -32.38 -28.24
C PRO A 590 -14.17 -33.69 -28.89
N PHE A 591 -13.66 -33.61 -30.13
CA PHE A 591 -13.12 -34.76 -30.85
C PHE A 591 -11.76 -35.17 -30.31
N LEU A 592 -10.89 -34.21 -29.98
CA LEU A 592 -9.61 -34.51 -29.33
C LEU A 592 -9.83 -35.10 -27.93
N GLN A 593 -10.78 -34.56 -27.17
CA GLN A 593 -11.19 -35.11 -25.88
C GLN A 593 -11.70 -36.54 -26.03
N GLU A 594 -12.60 -36.81 -26.97
CA GLU A 594 -13.12 -38.16 -27.23
C GLU A 594 -12.00 -39.11 -27.68
N ALA A 595 -11.07 -38.65 -28.51
CA ALA A 595 -9.91 -39.43 -28.93
C ALA A 595 -8.98 -39.78 -27.76
N LEU A 596 -8.73 -38.83 -26.85
CA LEU A 596 -7.96 -39.06 -25.62
C LEU A 596 -8.72 -39.95 -24.62
N GLU A 597 -10.05 -39.88 -24.59
CA GLU A 597 -10.92 -40.76 -23.79
C GLU A 597 -10.92 -42.21 -24.28
N MET A 598 -10.73 -42.45 -25.58
CA MET A 598 -10.74 -43.78 -26.19
C MET A 598 -9.40 -44.54 -26.10
N GLN A 599 -8.30 -43.86 -25.76
CA GLN A 599 -7.01 -44.51 -25.57
C GLN A 599 -6.97 -45.30 -24.24
N ASP A 600 -6.30 -46.44 -24.23
CA ASP A 600 -6.22 -47.30 -23.03
C ASP A 600 -4.95 -47.00 -22.24
N PHE A 601 -5.01 -45.97 -21.39
CA PHE A 601 -3.95 -45.61 -20.44
C PHE A 601 -4.53 -45.30 -19.06
N ALA A 602 -3.72 -45.54 -18.02
CA ALA A 602 -4.14 -45.29 -16.64
C ALA A 602 -4.16 -43.78 -16.33
N ILE A 603 -5.14 -43.33 -15.55
CA ILE A 603 -5.27 -41.94 -15.11
C ILE A 603 -5.10 -41.84 -13.59
N ASP A 604 -4.61 -40.69 -13.13
CA ASP A 604 -4.58 -40.34 -11.70
C ASP A 604 -5.79 -39.44 -11.34
N ALA A 605 -5.73 -38.76 -10.17
CA ALA A 605 -6.80 -37.88 -9.69
C ALA A 605 -6.88 -36.51 -10.40
N GLY A 606 -5.89 -36.10 -11.21
CA GLY A 606 -5.88 -34.77 -11.85
C GLY A 606 -7.04 -34.52 -12.82
N PRO A 607 -7.36 -35.45 -13.75
CA PRO A 607 -8.56 -35.35 -14.58
C PRO A 607 -9.87 -35.26 -13.79
N PHE A 608 -9.94 -35.89 -12.61
CA PHE A 608 -11.09 -35.75 -11.71
C PHE A 608 -11.17 -34.34 -11.13
N CYS A 609 -10.06 -33.78 -10.63
CA CYS A 609 -10.01 -32.39 -10.15
C CYS A 609 -10.46 -31.42 -11.24
N ALA A 610 -9.98 -31.59 -12.47
CA ALA A 610 -10.36 -30.76 -13.63
C ALA A 610 -11.86 -30.85 -13.94
N ALA A 611 -12.40 -32.06 -14.08
CA ALA A 611 -13.81 -32.27 -14.42
C ALA A 611 -14.76 -31.78 -13.32
N ILE A 612 -14.41 -32.02 -12.03
CA ILE A 612 -15.19 -31.54 -10.87
C ILE A 612 -15.16 -30.01 -10.81
N HIS A 613 -13.98 -29.40 -10.99
CA HIS A 613 -13.83 -27.95 -10.99
C HIS A 613 -14.69 -27.29 -12.09
N LEU A 614 -14.74 -27.90 -13.27
CA LEU A 614 -15.59 -27.47 -14.39
C LEU A 614 -17.07 -27.84 -14.24
N ARG A 615 -17.44 -28.59 -13.20
CA ARG A 615 -18.78 -29.13 -12.93
C ARG A 615 -19.33 -30.03 -14.06
N ASP A 616 -18.46 -30.74 -14.78
CA ASP A 616 -18.86 -31.72 -15.80
C ASP A 616 -19.04 -33.11 -15.19
N TRP A 617 -20.19 -33.32 -14.55
CA TRP A 617 -20.51 -34.55 -13.82
C TRP A 617 -20.64 -35.78 -14.73
N ALA A 618 -21.03 -35.57 -16.00
CA ALA A 618 -21.13 -36.65 -16.97
C ALA A 618 -19.74 -37.19 -17.32
N LEU A 619 -18.77 -36.30 -17.52
CA LEU A 619 -17.37 -36.64 -17.72
C LEU A 619 -16.78 -37.35 -16.51
N VAL A 620 -17.02 -36.85 -15.28
CA VAL A 620 -16.59 -37.55 -14.05
C VAL A 620 -17.11 -38.99 -14.05
N GLY A 621 -18.37 -39.20 -14.42
CA GLY A 621 -18.97 -40.52 -14.57
C GLY A 621 -18.28 -41.44 -15.58
N ARG A 622 -17.74 -40.88 -16.68
CA ARG A 622 -16.95 -41.62 -17.68
C ARG A 622 -15.54 -41.92 -17.17
N LEU A 623 -14.89 -40.98 -16.47
CA LEU A 623 -13.54 -41.16 -15.90
C LEU A 623 -13.48 -42.34 -14.92
N PHE A 624 -14.54 -42.59 -14.13
CA PHE A 624 -14.63 -43.76 -13.24
C PHE A 624 -14.55 -45.13 -13.94
N LYS A 625 -14.76 -45.20 -15.27
CA LYS A 625 -14.68 -46.46 -16.03
C LYS A 625 -13.25 -46.82 -16.43
N ARG A 626 -12.29 -45.91 -16.24
CA ARG A 626 -10.90 -46.10 -16.68
C ARG A 626 -10.05 -46.80 -15.62
N ALA A 627 -8.95 -47.40 -16.07
CA ALA A 627 -7.91 -47.88 -15.16
C ALA A 627 -7.34 -46.69 -14.38
N TYR A 628 -7.23 -46.85 -13.07
CA TYR A 628 -6.69 -45.82 -12.20
C TYR A 628 -5.31 -46.20 -11.69
N GLU A 629 -4.38 -45.28 -11.79
CA GLU A 629 -3.06 -45.40 -11.18
C GLU A 629 -3.07 -44.65 -9.84
N PRO A 630 -3.03 -45.37 -8.70
CA PRO A 630 -2.86 -44.72 -7.41
C PRO A 630 -1.49 -44.09 -7.36
N THR A 631 -1.47 -42.76 -7.45
CA THR A 631 -0.24 -42.00 -7.26
C THR A 631 0.16 -42.08 -5.80
N THR A 632 1.47 -42.06 -5.51
CA THR A 632 2.03 -41.97 -4.14
C THR A 632 1.73 -40.62 -3.46
N CYS A 633 0.73 -39.88 -3.93
CA CYS A 633 0.50 -38.48 -3.69
C CYS A 633 -0.92 -38.26 -3.14
N HIS A 634 -1.23 -38.80 -1.95
CA HIS A 634 -2.52 -38.66 -1.23
C HIS A 634 -3.16 -37.25 -1.29
N LEU A 635 -2.34 -36.24 -1.52
CA LEU A 635 -2.68 -34.86 -1.77
C LEU A 635 -3.63 -34.62 -2.97
N LEU A 636 -3.42 -35.27 -4.12
CA LEU A 636 -4.28 -35.09 -5.30
C LEU A 636 -5.65 -35.75 -5.08
N GLU A 637 -5.66 -36.94 -4.49
CA GLU A 637 -6.88 -37.63 -4.09
C GLU A 637 -7.69 -36.82 -3.07
N GLY A 638 -7.04 -36.31 -2.02
CA GLY A 638 -7.68 -35.45 -1.02
C GLY A 638 -8.23 -34.16 -1.62
N THR A 639 -7.55 -33.60 -2.63
CA THR A 639 -8.02 -32.42 -3.37
C THR A 639 -9.27 -32.72 -4.19
N ALA A 640 -9.32 -33.85 -4.91
CA ALA A 640 -10.50 -34.26 -5.68
C ALA A 640 -11.72 -34.50 -4.77
N VAL A 641 -11.51 -35.16 -3.63
CA VAL A 641 -12.53 -35.39 -2.60
C VAL A 641 -13.03 -34.08 -2.02
N GLY A 642 -12.12 -33.18 -1.62
CA GLY A 642 -12.47 -31.85 -1.12
C GLY A 642 -13.24 -31.00 -2.13
N LEU A 643 -12.86 -31.04 -3.42
CA LEU A 643 -13.57 -30.34 -4.50
C LEU A 643 -14.99 -30.90 -4.73
N ALA A 644 -15.17 -32.23 -4.66
CA ALA A 644 -16.48 -32.86 -4.79
C ALA A 644 -17.40 -32.48 -3.62
N ALA A 645 -16.86 -32.49 -2.40
CA ALA A 645 -17.57 -32.06 -1.19
C ALA A 645 -17.95 -30.57 -1.26
N ARG A 646 -17.02 -29.70 -1.68
CA ARG A 646 -17.26 -28.27 -1.92
C ARG A 646 -18.41 -28.03 -2.92
N ALA A 647 -18.51 -28.87 -3.94
CA ALA A 647 -19.56 -28.78 -4.95
C ALA A 647 -20.91 -29.36 -4.51
N GLY A 648 -21.01 -29.94 -3.31
CA GLY A 648 -22.22 -30.57 -2.78
C GLY A 648 -22.64 -31.85 -3.52
N GLN A 649 -21.75 -32.47 -4.31
CA GLN A 649 -22.07 -33.65 -5.12
C GLN A 649 -21.83 -34.95 -4.34
N LEU A 650 -22.80 -35.32 -3.50
CA LEU A 650 -22.68 -36.49 -2.60
C LEU A 650 -22.45 -37.81 -3.34
N ASP A 651 -23.12 -38.04 -4.49
CA ASP A 651 -22.94 -39.27 -5.28
C ASP A 651 -21.50 -39.43 -5.80
N ILE A 652 -20.89 -38.32 -6.22
CA ILE A 652 -19.51 -38.31 -6.72
C ILE A 652 -18.54 -38.44 -5.57
N LEU A 653 -18.80 -37.73 -4.47
CA LEU A 653 -18.04 -37.83 -3.23
C LEU A 653 -18.00 -39.29 -2.74
N ASP A 654 -19.14 -39.95 -2.68
CA ASP A 654 -19.25 -41.37 -2.29
C ASP A 654 -18.43 -42.29 -3.19
N ARG A 655 -18.51 -42.06 -4.51
CA ARG A 655 -17.74 -42.84 -5.49
C ARG A 655 -16.24 -42.62 -5.39
N LEU A 656 -15.79 -41.40 -5.06
CA LEU A 656 -14.38 -41.11 -4.80
C LEU A 656 -13.92 -41.76 -3.50
N LEU A 657 -14.72 -41.66 -2.43
CA LEU A 657 -14.42 -42.21 -1.12
C LEU A 657 -14.42 -43.75 -1.10
N ALA A 658 -15.28 -44.40 -1.88
CA ALA A 658 -15.35 -45.86 -2.00
C ALA A 658 -14.06 -46.52 -2.50
N ARG A 659 -13.10 -45.72 -2.97
CA ARG A 659 -11.79 -46.13 -3.47
C ARG A 659 -10.77 -46.31 -2.34
N PHE A 660 -11.07 -45.80 -1.14
CA PHE A 660 -10.24 -45.90 0.04
C PHE A 660 -10.90 -46.85 1.04
N THR A 661 -10.09 -47.71 1.68
CA THR A 661 -10.58 -48.60 2.74
C THR A 661 -10.96 -47.85 4.01
N ASP A 662 -10.31 -46.71 4.25
CA ASP A 662 -10.57 -45.80 5.35
C ASP A 662 -10.42 -44.35 4.85
N PRO A 663 -11.53 -43.60 4.71
CA PRO A 663 -11.52 -42.18 4.34
C PRO A 663 -10.73 -41.27 5.26
N SER A 664 -10.50 -41.67 6.53
CA SER A 664 -9.75 -40.86 7.50
C SER A 664 -8.25 -40.76 7.18
N VAL A 665 -7.75 -41.58 6.25
CA VAL A 665 -6.38 -41.51 5.71
C VAL A 665 -6.16 -40.28 4.82
N LEU A 666 -7.24 -39.62 4.36
CA LEU A 666 -7.16 -38.36 3.61
C LEU A 666 -6.97 -37.18 4.57
N ASP A 667 -5.72 -36.94 4.97
CA ASP A 667 -5.34 -35.84 5.86
C ASP A 667 -4.97 -34.54 5.10
N SER A 668 -4.68 -34.64 3.81
CA SER A 668 -4.07 -33.57 3.03
C SER A 668 -4.74 -33.34 1.67
N ALA A 669 -4.94 -32.07 1.33
CA ALA A 669 -5.52 -31.54 0.11
C ALA A 669 -4.85 -30.19 -0.20
N ILE A 670 -4.82 -29.81 -1.48
CA ILE A 670 -4.37 -28.50 -1.91
C ILE A 670 -5.59 -27.59 -1.89
N LEU A 671 -5.44 -26.42 -1.27
CA LEU A 671 -6.45 -25.39 -1.29
C LEU A 671 -6.08 -24.30 -2.30
N PRO A 672 -7.05 -23.76 -3.06
CA PRO A 672 -6.84 -22.65 -3.98
C PRO A 672 -6.79 -21.29 -3.26
N LEU A 673 -6.08 -21.22 -2.13
CA LEU A 673 -5.96 -20.01 -1.31
C LEU A 673 -4.60 -19.96 -0.64
N PHE A 674 -4.24 -18.75 -0.22
CA PHE A 674 -3.03 -18.48 0.53
C PHE A 674 -3.42 -18.06 1.95
N ILE A 675 -2.95 -18.81 2.94
CA ILE A 675 -3.03 -18.44 4.35
C ILE A 675 -1.70 -17.83 4.75
N ASN A 676 -1.72 -16.56 5.13
CA ASN A 676 -0.63 -15.94 5.87
C ASN A 676 -1.02 -15.85 7.34
N ASP A 677 -0.08 -15.52 8.22
CA ASP A 677 -0.19 -15.53 9.69
C ASP A 677 -1.38 -14.73 10.28
N LYS A 678 -2.15 -13.98 9.46
CA LYS A 678 -3.27 -13.13 9.91
C LYS A 678 -4.55 -13.18 9.04
N ASP A 679 -4.50 -13.76 7.83
CA ASP A 679 -5.59 -13.68 6.86
C ASP A 679 -5.65 -14.88 5.91
N VAL A 680 -6.88 -15.30 5.60
CA VAL A 680 -7.18 -16.25 4.53
C VAL A 680 -7.48 -15.43 3.29
N PHE A 681 -6.50 -15.33 2.39
CA PHE A 681 -6.70 -14.67 1.12
C PHE A 681 -7.23 -15.68 0.12
N LEU A 682 -8.54 -15.58 -0.13
CA LEU A 682 -9.08 -16.01 -1.40
C LEU A 682 -8.50 -15.07 -2.45
N PHE A 683 -7.72 -15.60 -3.39
CA PHE A 683 -7.24 -14.85 -4.56
C PHE A 683 -8.43 -14.16 -5.28
N SER A 684 -8.68 -12.89 -4.96
CA SER A 684 -9.85 -12.12 -5.46
C SER A 684 -9.74 -11.69 -6.92
N ASN A 685 -8.62 -11.97 -7.59
CA ASN A 685 -8.49 -11.85 -9.05
C ASN A 685 -9.05 -13.11 -9.74
N VAL A 686 -10.38 -13.20 -9.68
CA VAL A 686 -11.27 -14.27 -10.18
C VAL A 686 -11.21 -14.49 -11.71
N VAL A 687 -10.33 -13.80 -12.43
CA VAL A 687 -10.16 -14.04 -13.89
C VAL A 687 -9.23 -15.23 -14.18
N ASN A 688 -8.31 -15.60 -13.28
CA ASN A 688 -7.30 -16.64 -13.58
C ASN A 688 -7.52 -18.00 -12.88
N TRP A 689 -8.52 -18.15 -12.00
CA TRP A 689 -8.78 -19.43 -11.32
C TRP A 689 -9.24 -20.54 -12.27
N PHE A 690 -9.94 -20.17 -13.33
CA PHE A 690 -10.36 -21.12 -14.37
C PHE A 690 -9.19 -21.70 -15.16
N HIS A 691 -7.97 -21.14 -15.03
CA HIS A 691 -6.83 -21.47 -15.88
C HIS A 691 -5.63 -22.09 -15.13
N ASP A 692 -5.61 -22.10 -13.79
CA ASP A 692 -4.35 -22.28 -13.06
C ASP A 692 -4.06 -23.69 -12.48
N HIS A 693 -4.94 -24.69 -12.71
CA HIS A 693 -4.71 -26.11 -12.36
C HIS A 693 -4.05 -26.33 -10.99
N PHE A 694 -4.52 -25.59 -9.97
CA PHE A 694 -3.77 -25.38 -8.73
C PHE A 694 -3.37 -26.70 -8.03
N TRP A 695 -4.13 -27.78 -8.24
CA TRP A 695 -3.87 -29.12 -7.69
C TRP A 695 -2.59 -29.77 -8.23
N ARG A 696 -1.98 -29.28 -9.32
CA ARG A 696 -0.69 -29.78 -9.84
C ARG A 696 0.52 -28.94 -9.41
N ARG A 697 0.32 -27.85 -8.66
CA ARG A 697 1.39 -26.91 -8.30
C ARG A 697 2.19 -27.31 -7.05
N ALA A 698 2.16 -28.57 -6.63
CA ALA A 698 2.64 -29.08 -5.34
C ALA A 698 4.12 -28.82 -4.96
N THR A 699 4.92 -28.18 -5.81
CA THR A 699 6.33 -27.81 -5.54
C THR A 699 6.56 -26.31 -5.34
N ASP A 700 5.56 -25.44 -5.59
CA ASP A 700 5.70 -23.99 -5.49
C ASP A 700 4.88 -23.42 -4.33
N HIS A 701 5.32 -23.70 -3.09
CA HIS A 701 4.65 -23.34 -1.82
C HIS A 701 4.29 -21.85 -1.66
N LYS A 702 4.70 -21.00 -2.61
CA LYS A 702 4.37 -19.57 -2.64
C LYS A 702 2.90 -19.28 -2.99
N TYR A 703 2.16 -20.23 -3.59
CA TYR A 703 0.86 -19.92 -4.21
C TYR A 703 -0.32 -20.82 -3.80
N TYR A 704 -0.17 -21.73 -2.84
CA TYR A 704 -1.26 -22.56 -2.34
C TYR A 704 -1.02 -22.97 -0.88
N THR A 705 -2.09 -23.39 -0.21
CA THR A 705 -2.04 -23.89 1.17
C THR A 705 -2.38 -25.37 1.19
N LEU A 706 -1.66 -26.14 2.01
CA LEU A 706 -2.01 -27.53 2.30
C LEU A 706 -2.93 -27.56 3.52
N GLY A 707 -4.01 -28.32 3.43
CA GLY A 707 -4.94 -28.52 4.53
C GLY A 707 -5.80 -29.76 4.29
N SER A 708 -6.80 -30.00 5.11
CA SER A 708 -7.64 -31.18 4.97
C SER A 708 -8.66 -31.05 3.81
N PRO A 709 -9.22 -32.16 3.31
CA PRO A 709 -10.37 -32.12 2.40
C PRO A 709 -11.57 -31.34 2.97
N LEU A 710 -11.73 -31.31 4.30
CA LEU A 710 -12.74 -30.50 4.99
C LEU A 710 -12.49 -29.00 4.81
N ALA A 711 -11.24 -28.57 4.81
CA ALA A 711 -10.87 -27.18 4.57
C ALA A 711 -11.26 -26.74 3.14
N VAL A 712 -11.12 -27.62 2.14
CA VAL A 712 -11.61 -27.37 0.78
C VAL A 712 -13.15 -27.36 0.75
N ALA A 713 -13.80 -28.27 1.47
CA ALA A 713 -15.26 -28.34 1.54
C ALA A 713 -15.87 -27.08 2.18
N ALA A 714 -15.22 -26.51 3.19
CA ALA A 714 -15.65 -25.28 3.87
C ALA A 714 -15.58 -24.00 2.98
N LEU A 715 -15.01 -24.11 1.77
CA LEU A 715 -15.08 -23.07 0.72
C LEU A 715 -16.33 -23.16 -0.15
N GLY A 716 -17.25 -24.07 0.17
CA GLY A 716 -18.50 -24.30 -0.55
C GLY A 716 -19.59 -23.30 -0.16
N GLU A 717 -20.59 -23.19 -1.03
CA GLU A 717 -21.82 -22.42 -0.76
C GLU A 717 -22.80 -23.18 0.18
N ASP A 718 -22.56 -24.49 0.39
CA ASP A 718 -23.39 -25.36 1.21
C ASP A 718 -22.53 -26.27 2.10
N THR A 719 -23.10 -26.68 3.23
CA THR A 719 -22.47 -27.49 4.26
C THR A 719 -22.66 -29.00 4.05
N SER A 720 -23.49 -29.46 3.11
CA SER A 720 -23.80 -30.91 2.93
C SER A 720 -22.57 -31.78 2.70
N GLY A 721 -21.64 -31.36 1.83
CA GLY A 721 -20.42 -32.11 1.56
C GLY A 721 -19.43 -32.06 2.73
N PHE A 722 -19.39 -30.93 3.45
CA PHE A 722 -18.62 -30.78 4.68
C PHE A 722 -19.14 -31.72 5.78
N GLU A 723 -20.46 -31.78 5.94
CA GLU A 723 -21.14 -32.67 6.88
C GLU A 723 -20.87 -34.15 6.57
N GLU A 724 -20.95 -34.55 5.29
CA GLU A 724 -20.68 -35.94 4.91
C GLU A 724 -19.23 -36.34 5.18
N LEU A 725 -18.26 -35.46 4.91
CA LEU A 725 -16.86 -35.72 5.26
C LEU A 725 -16.67 -35.88 6.77
N LEU A 726 -17.36 -35.09 7.60
CA LEU A 726 -17.36 -35.25 9.05
C LEU A 726 -17.97 -36.61 9.48
N ARG A 727 -19.10 -37.02 8.89
CA ARG A 727 -19.72 -38.35 9.14
C ARG A 727 -18.77 -39.49 8.84
N ARG A 728 -17.88 -39.33 7.85
CA ARG A 728 -16.89 -40.33 7.42
C ARG A 728 -15.60 -40.31 8.26
N GLY A 729 -15.53 -39.48 9.29
CA GLY A 729 -14.41 -39.44 10.23
C GLY A 729 -13.22 -38.61 9.76
N CYS A 730 -13.38 -37.75 8.74
CA CYS A 730 -12.36 -36.77 8.40
C CYS A 730 -12.19 -35.78 9.56
N LYS A 731 -10.94 -35.50 9.94
CA LYS A 731 -10.64 -34.63 11.07
C LYS A 731 -10.52 -33.18 10.63
N MET A 732 -10.99 -32.29 11.48
CA MET A 732 -10.77 -30.86 11.31
C MET A 732 -9.30 -30.54 11.56
N ASP A 733 -8.70 -29.78 10.65
CA ASP A 733 -7.39 -29.19 10.80
C ASP A 733 -7.49 -27.66 11.01
N THR A 734 -6.35 -27.05 11.30
CA THR A 734 -6.24 -25.61 11.59
C THR A 734 -6.71 -24.74 10.43
N VAL A 735 -6.41 -25.19 9.20
CA VAL A 735 -6.82 -24.52 7.96
C VAL A 735 -8.34 -24.49 7.85
N THR A 736 -9.04 -25.57 8.23
CA THR A 736 -10.50 -25.59 8.18
C THR A 736 -11.12 -24.55 9.12
N TRP A 737 -10.61 -24.41 10.35
CA TRP A 737 -11.09 -23.38 11.29
C TRP A 737 -10.87 -21.97 10.74
N ALA A 738 -9.70 -21.72 10.15
CA ALA A 738 -9.39 -20.43 9.52
C ALA A 738 -10.34 -20.13 8.35
N VAL A 739 -10.66 -21.12 7.51
CA VAL A 739 -11.62 -20.97 6.40
C VAL A 739 -13.02 -20.65 6.91
N ILE A 740 -13.53 -21.38 7.91
CA ILE A 740 -14.84 -21.12 8.52
C ILE A 740 -14.89 -19.72 9.16
N ALA A 741 -13.82 -19.31 9.85
CA ALA A 741 -13.71 -17.98 10.44
C ALA A 741 -13.71 -16.86 9.39
N ASN A 742 -13.38 -17.13 8.13
CA ASN A 742 -13.46 -16.16 7.02
C ASN A 742 -14.72 -16.29 6.14
N SER A 743 -15.45 -17.39 6.21
CA SER A 743 -16.66 -17.61 5.40
C SER A 743 -17.86 -16.75 5.86
N PRO A 744 -18.64 -16.10 4.98
CA PRO A 744 -19.84 -15.37 5.38
C PRO A 744 -20.87 -16.27 6.10
N ASP A 745 -20.95 -17.54 5.70
CA ASP A 745 -21.96 -18.52 6.16
C ASP A 745 -21.51 -19.31 7.40
N SER A 746 -20.65 -18.72 8.23
CA SER A 746 -20.09 -19.40 9.41
C SER A 746 -21.14 -19.89 10.42
N SER A 747 -22.36 -19.34 10.41
CA SER A 747 -23.50 -19.82 11.21
C SER A 747 -23.89 -21.25 10.86
N ASP A 748 -23.87 -21.59 9.57
CA ASP A 748 -24.39 -22.85 9.05
C ASP A 748 -23.38 -23.95 9.35
N TYR A 749 -22.10 -23.67 9.14
CA TYR A 749 -21.00 -24.54 9.60
C TYR A 749 -21.01 -24.70 11.12
N LEU A 750 -21.30 -23.64 11.88
CA LEU A 750 -21.40 -23.71 13.33
C LEU A 750 -22.56 -24.62 13.79
N GLN A 751 -23.71 -24.57 13.11
CA GLN A 751 -24.84 -25.47 13.40
C GLN A 751 -24.45 -26.93 13.18
N VAL A 752 -23.83 -27.26 12.05
CA VAL A 752 -23.33 -28.61 11.76
C VAL A 752 -22.35 -29.06 12.85
N LEU A 753 -21.40 -28.21 13.24
CA LEU A 753 -20.42 -28.55 14.28
C LEU A 753 -21.06 -28.79 15.65
N GLN A 754 -22.12 -28.04 15.99
CA GLN A 754 -22.86 -28.22 17.24
C GLN A 754 -23.69 -29.52 17.24
N GLU A 755 -24.30 -29.89 16.11
CA GLU A 755 -25.10 -31.11 15.95
C GLU A 755 -24.26 -32.38 16.04
N PHE A 756 -23.07 -32.37 15.43
CA PHE A 756 -22.12 -33.48 15.54
C PHE A 756 -21.50 -33.60 16.93
N GLY A 757 -21.72 -32.60 17.78
CA GLY A 757 -21.21 -32.54 19.14
C GLY A 757 -19.75 -32.92 19.15
N CYS A 758 -18.96 -32.29 18.26
CA CYS A 758 -17.57 -32.66 17.99
C CYS A 758 -16.80 -32.69 19.32
N GLY A 759 -16.78 -33.86 19.93
CA GLY A 759 -15.84 -34.21 20.97
C GLY A 759 -14.51 -34.21 20.27
N LEU A 760 -13.80 -33.07 20.34
CA LEU A 760 -12.36 -33.08 20.22
C LEU A 760 -11.89 -34.01 21.33
N GLY A 761 -11.78 -35.29 20.99
CA GLY A 761 -11.19 -36.29 21.86
C GLY A 761 -9.80 -35.77 22.14
N ASN A 762 -9.60 -35.27 23.37
CA ASN A 762 -8.33 -34.76 23.84
C ASN A 762 -7.55 -33.96 22.77
N ALA A 763 -7.80 -32.66 22.68
CA ALA A 763 -6.78 -31.72 22.19
C ALA A 763 -5.59 -31.64 23.17
N THR A 764 -5.14 -32.80 23.68
CA THR A 764 -3.93 -32.95 24.47
C THR A 764 -2.84 -33.33 23.49
N GLU A 765 -2.03 -32.33 23.15
CA GLU A 765 -0.81 -32.32 22.33
C GLU A 765 -1.00 -31.49 21.05
N TYR A 766 -0.65 -30.21 21.18
CA TYR A 766 -0.39 -29.22 20.12
C TYR A 766 -1.58 -28.73 19.31
N ASP A 767 -2.13 -27.57 19.68
CA ASP A 767 -2.64 -26.67 18.64
C ASP A 767 -2.52 -25.19 19.03
N GLU A 768 -1.33 -24.62 18.87
CA GLU A 768 -1.00 -23.18 18.94
C GLU A 768 -1.77 -22.32 17.89
N LYS A 769 -2.85 -22.84 17.29
CA LYS A 769 -3.53 -22.25 16.13
C LYS A 769 -5.05 -22.12 16.30
N LEU A 770 -5.64 -22.70 17.36
CA LEU A 770 -7.03 -22.44 17.73
C LEU A 770 -7.23 -20.99 18.22
N GLY A 771 -6.24 -20.40 18.90
CA GLY A 771 -6.27 -18.98 19.26
C GLY A 771 -6.20 -18.07 18.04
N THR A 772 -5.47 -18.46 16.99
CA THR A 772 -5.49 -17.73 15.70
C THR A 772 -6.90 -17.69 15.09
N ALA A 773 -7.59 -18.83 15.05
CA ALA A 773 -8.98 -18.89 14.58
C ALA A 773 -9.94 -18.08 15.48
N LEU A 774 -9.71 -18.07 16.80
CA LEU A 774 -10.46 -17.28 17.76
C LEU A 774 -10.28 -15.78 17.50
N CYS A 775 -9.04 -15.29 17.45
CA CYS A 775 -8.74 -13.91 17.10
C CYS A 775 -9.37 -13.52 15.75
N LYS A 776 -9.38 -14.45 14.77
CA LYS A 776 -10.03 -14.19 13.49
C LYS A 776 -11.54 -14.06 13.59
N ALA A 777 -12.20 -14.94 14.33
CA ALA A 777 -13.64 -14.83 14.59
C ALA A 777 -13.98 -13.49 15.27
N ILE A 778 -13.14 -13.04 16.20
CA ILE A 778 -13.27 -11.74 16.87
C ILE A 778 -13.15 -10.61 15.85
N THR A 779 -12.06 -10.51 15.10
CA THR A 779 -11.87 -9.42 14.10
C THR A 779 -12.98 -9.35 13.05
N LYS A 780 -13.62 -10.50 12.71
CA LYS A 780 -14.77 -10.55 11.78
C LYS A 780 -16.13 -10.31 12.44
N GLY A 781 -16.20 -10.03 13.74
CA GLY A 781 -17.44 -9.77 14.47
C GLY A 781 -18.33 -11.01 14.66
N LYS A 782 -17.76 -12.22 14.59
CA LYS A 782 -18.48 -13.49 14.72
C LYS A 782 -18.52 -13.96 16.17
N SER A 783 -19.26 -13.23 17.01
CA SER A 783 -19.33 -13.49 18.46
C SER A 783 -19.70 -14.94 18.79
N ASP A 784 -20.67 -15.54 18.08
CA ASP A 784 -21.11 -16.92 18.33
C ASP A 784 -20.01 -17.95 18.05
N LEU A 785 -19.27 -17.78 16.94
CA LEU A 785 -18.14 -18.63 16.58
C LEU A 785 -16.98 -18.44 17.57
N ALA A 786 -16.69 -17.21 17.98
CA ALA A 786 -15.67 -16.92 18.99
C ALA A 786 -15.99 -17.60 20.33
N GLN A 787 -17.24 -17.50 20.80
CA GLN A 787 -17.68 -18.19 22.02
C GLN A 787 -17.61 -19.72 21.89
N TYR A 788 -17.94 -20.26 20.72
CA TYR A 788 -17.85 -21.70 20.45
C TYR A 788 -16.41 -22.20 20.45
N LEU A 789 -15.49 -21.50 19.78
CA LEU A 789 -14.05 -21.84 19.78
C LEU A 789 -13.49 -21.91 21.21
N VAL A 790 -13.85 -20.96 22.07
CA VAL A 790 -13.48 -21.00 23.50
C VAL A 790 -14.09 -22.21 24.22
N LYS A 791 -15.35 -22.59 23.93
CA LYS A 791 -15.99 -23.79 24.52
C LYS A 791 -15.30 -25.08 24.08
N VAL A 792 -14.79 -25.11 22.85
CA VAL A 792 -14.11 -26.25 22.24
C VAL A 792 -12.63 -26.36 22.67
N GLY A 793 -12.12 -25.36 23.40
CA GLY A 793 -10.81 -25.41 24.05
C GLY A 793 -9.78 -24.41 23.53
N ALA A 794 -10.17 -23.44 22.70
CA ALA A 794 -9.27 -22.38 22.28
C ALA A 794 -8.70 -21.62 23.49
N ASN A 795 -7.38 -21.46 23.53
CA ASN A 795 -6.71 -20.79 24.63
C ASN A 795 -6.99 -19.28 24.57
N VAL A 796 -7.69 -18.76 25.58
CA VAL A 796 -8.05 -17.33 25.69
C VAL A 796 -6.84 -16.41 25.92
N ASN A 797 -5.67 -16.99 26.21
CA ASN A 797 -4.40 -16.33 26.46
C ASN A 797 -3.33 -16.71 25.42
N GLU A 798 -3.73 -17.21 24.26
CA GLU A 798 -2.80 -17.51 23.17
C GLU A 798 -2.36 -16.21 22.48
N TYR A 799 -1.05 -15.92 22.52
CA TYR A 799 -0.41 -14.83 21.78
C TYR A 799 1.10 -15.04 21.79
N ASP A 800 1.80 -14.48 20.80
CA ASP A 800 3.26 -14.51 20.71
C ASP A 800 3.81 -13.07 20.68
N VAL A 801 4.64 -12.73 21.66
CA VAL A 801 5.24 -11.38 21.78
C VAL A 801 6.26 -11.09 20.69
N PHE A 802 6.89 -12.10 20.10
CA PHE A 802 7.91 -11.95 19.05
C PHE A 802 7.30 -11.80 17.67
N VAL A 803 6.05 -12.25 17.49
CA VAL A 803 5.33 -12.07 16.23
C VAL A 803 4.81 -10.64 16.13
N ARG A 804 5.26 -9.94 15.09
CA ARG A 804 4.87 -8.57 14.78
C ARG A 804 3.35 -8.38 14.83
N GLY A 805 2.87 -7.47 15.67
CA GLY A 805 1.47 -7.11 15.83
C GLY A 805 0.57 -8.29 16.16
N CYS A 806 1.09 -9.33 16.81
CA CYS A 806 0.28 -10.41 17.36
C CYS A 806 -0.49 -9.89 18.57
N THR A 807 -1.70 -10.42 18.77
CA THR A 807 -2.61 -9.99 19.82
C THR A 807 -3.30 -11.19 20.43
N SER A 808 -3.44 -11.18 21.76
CA SER A 808 -4.32 -12.11 22.47
C SER A 808 -5.78 -11.88 22.08
N PRO A 809 -6.67 -12.86 22.27
CA PRO A 809 -8.10 -12.71 22.03
C PRO A 809 -8.70 -11.49 22.71
N LEU A 810 -8.25 -11.15 23.93
CA LEU A 810 -8.71 -9.95 24.64
C LEU A 810 -8.20 -8.67 23.97
N GLN A 811 -6.92 -8.60 23.59
CA GLN A 811 -6.36 -7.47 22.84
C GLN A 811 -7.09 -7.27 21.51
N CYS A 812 -7.43 -8.34 20.78
CA CYS A 812 -8.28 -8.25 19.58
C CYS A 812 -9.65 -7.66 19.91
N ALA A 813 -10.34 -8.18 20.92
CA ALA A 813 -11.68 -7.69 21.29
C ALA A 813 -11.66 -6.21 21.69
N MET A 814 -10.58 -5.76 22.36
CA MET A 814 -10.37 -4.35 22.71
C MET A 814 -10.08 -3.47 21.49
N SER A 815 -9.29 -3.94 20.52
CA SER A 815 -9.06 -3.24 19.24
C SER A 815 -10.40 -2.96 18.54
N GLU A 816 -11.23 -3.99 18.45
CA GLU A 816 -12.49 -3.94 17.69
C GLU A 816 -13.66 -3.31 18.46
N GLY A 817 -13.57 -3.20 19.79
CA GLY A 817 -14.65 -2.67 20.63
C GLY A 817 -15.80 -3.66 20.88
N PHE A 818 -15.57 -4.96 20.73
CA PHE A 818 -16.61 -5.98 20.94
C PHE A 818 -16.81 -6.27 22.44
N ILE A 819 -17.68 -5.48 23.07
CA ILE A 819 -17.95 -5.51 24.51
C ILE A 819 -18.43 -6.89 24.99
N ASP A 820 -19.35 -7.51 24.25
CA ASP A 820 -19.90 -8.84 24.55
C ASP A 820 -18.81 -9.92 24.59
N VAL A 821 -17.92 -9.93 23.60
CA VAL A 821 -16.82 -10.89 23.51
C VAL A 821 -15.75 -10.59 24.55
N ALA A 822 -15.41 -9.33 24.78
CA ALA A 822 -14.47 -8.90 25.81
C ALA A 822 -14.90 -9.37 27.21
N VAL A 823 -16.16 -9.11 27.59
CA VAL A 823 -16.72 -9.53 28.87
C VAL A 823 -16.72 -11.05 28.98
N TYR A 824 -17.06 -11.76 27.91
CA TYR A 824 -17.01 -13.22 27.89
C TYR A 824 -15.58 -13.76 28.09
N LEU A 825 -14.58 -13.20 27.39
CA LEU A 825 -13.18 -13.60 27.53
C LEU A 825 -12.62 -13.33 28.92
N LEU A 826 -12.92 -12.16 29.50
CA LEU A 826 -12.56 -11.83 30.88
C LEU A 826 -13.20 -12.82 31.87
N GLY A 827 -14.47 -13.17 31.67
CA GLY A 827 -15.16 -14.21 32.44
C GLY A 827 -14.59 -15.62 32.27
N LYS A 828 -13.76 -15.86 31.25
CA LYS A 828 -13.04 -17.11 30.99
C LYS A 828 -11.56 -17.06 31.41
N GLY A 829 -11.12 -16.00 32.10
CA GLY A 829 -9.76 -15.89 32.63
C GLY A 829 -8.74 -15.35 31.64
N ALA A 830 -9.16 -14.54 30.68
CA ALA A 830 -8.23 -13.79 29.84
C ALA A 830 -7.35 -12.86 30.69
N ASN A 831 -6.05 -12.84 30.40
CA ASN A 831 -5.06 -12.04 31.10
C ASN A 831 -5.24 -10.55 30.71
N ILE A 832 -5.78 -9.77 31.65
CA ILE A 832 -6.02 -8.35 31.47
C ILE A 832 -4.76 -7.53 31.16
N ASN A 833 -3.61 -7.99 31.65
CA ASN A 833 -2.31 -7.35 31.52
C ASN A 833 -1.37 -8.17 30.62
N ALA A 834 -1.90 -8.85 29.59
CA ALA A 834 -1.07 -9.50 28.59
C ALA A 834 -0.09 -8.48 27.97
N PRO A 835 1.23 -8.78 27.94
CA PRO A 835 2.21 -7.87 27.38
C PRO A 835 1.97 -7.61 25.89
N PRO A 836 2.35 -6.43 25.39
CA PRO A 836 2.29 -6.13 23.97
C PRO A 836 3.34 -6.95 23.20
N ALA A 837 3.07 -7.25 21.93
CA ALA A 837 4.11 -7.71 21.00
C ALA A 837 5.22 -6.66 20.81
N PHE A 838 6.45 -7.10 20.55
CA PHE A 838 7.63 -6.23 20.49
C PHE A 838 7.53 -5.15 19.39
N GLU A 839 6.99 -5.54 18.24
CA GLU A 839 6.73 -4.64 17.13
C GLU A 839 5.23 -4.49 16.91
N GLN A 840 4.72 -3.24 16.90
CA GLN A 840 3.29 -2.93 16.68
C GLN A 840 2.34 -3.61 17.68
N GLY A 841 2.81 -3.94 18.87
CA GLY A 841 1.98 -4.49 19.94
C GLY A 841 1.39 -3.42 20.83
N ALA A 842 0.25 -3.73 21.45
CA ALA A 842 -0.36 -2.90 22.49
C ALA A 842 -1.05 -3.78 23.54
N THR A 843 -1.15 -3.32 24.78
CA THR A 843 -1.96 -3.96 25.82
C THR A 843 -3.45 -3.78 25.53
N ALA A 844 -4.30 -4.55 26.22
CA ALA A 844 -5.75 -4.40 26.14
C ALA A 844 -6.20 -2.94 26.38
N LEU A 845 -5.63 -2.26 27.38
CA LEU A 845 -5.94 -0.87 27.68
C LEU A 845 -5.40 0.11 26.62
N GLN A 846 -4.20 -0.13 26.10
CA GLN A 846 -3.65 0.68 25.01
C GLN A 846 -4.52 0.58 23.74
N PHE A 847 -4.98 -0.61 23.36
CA PHE A 847 -5.93 -0.78 22.24
C PHE A 847 -7.26 -0.08 22.49
N ALA A 848 -7.84 -0.22 23.68
CA ALA A 848 -9.06 0.50 24.04
C ALA A 848 -8.87 2.02 23.98
N ALA A 849 -7.70 2.51 24.42
CA ALA A 849 -7.34 3.93 24.40
C ALA A 849 -7.20 4.48 22.98
N ILE A 850 -6.52 3.76 22.09
CA ILE A 850 -6.37 4.09 20.66
C ILE A 850 -7.75 4.08 19.95
N GLY A 851 -8.55 3.04 20.20
CA GLY A 851 -9.90 2.90 19.65
C GLY A 851 -10.90 3.94 20.17
N GLY A 852 -10.63 4.58 21.31
CA GLY A 852 -11.57 5.50 21.96
C GLY A 852 -12.71 4.80 22.72
N HIS A 853 -12.55 3.51 23.04
CA HIS A 853 -13.55 2.69 23.72
C HIS A 853 -13.58 2.95 25.22
N ILE A 854 -14.02 4.15 25.62
CA ILE A 854 -13.88 4.65 27.00
C ILE A 854 -14.62 3.78 28.04
N GLY A 855 -15.72 3.11 27.66
CA GLY A 855 -16.42 2.16 28.53
C GLY A 855 -15.61 0.89 28.80
N LEU A 856 -15.00 0.31 27.76
CA LEU A 856 -14.09 -0.83 27.91
C LEU A 856 -12.83 -0.44 28.67
N ALA A 857 -12.27 0.73 28.42
CA ALA A 857 -11.12 1.24 29.16
C ALA A 857 -11.42 1.42 30.65
N ARG A 858 -12.59 1.99 31.01
CA ARG A 858 -13.05 2.06 32.41
C ARG A 858 -13.14 0.68 33.04
N GLN A 859 -13.81 -0.26 32.38
CA GLN A 859 -13.96 -1.62 32.89
C GLN A 859 -12.60 -2.30 33.07
N LEU A 860 -11.66 -2.14 32.13
CA LEU A 860 -10.30 -2.64 32.27
C LEU A 860 -9.58 -2.03 33.49
N ILE A 861 -9.67 -0.70 33.67
CA ILE A 861 -9.07 0.00 34.81
C ILE A 861 -9.65 -0.49 36.14
N GLU A 862 -10.98 -0.66 36.22
CA GLU A 862 -11.67 -1.19 37.40
C GLU A 862 -11.26 -2.63 37.73
N LEU A 863 -10.98 -3.43 36.70
CA LEU A 863 -10.48 -4.81 36.82
C LEU A 863 -8.96 -4.91 37.06
N GLY A 864 -8.25 -3.77 37.18
CA GLY A 864 -6.83 -3.73 37.51
C GLY A 864 -5.88 -3.76 36.31
N ALA A 865 -6.31 -3.23 35.16
CA ALA A 865 -5.40 -2.99 34.04
C ALA A 865 -4.34 -1.94 34.41
N ARG A 866 -3.08 -2.22 34.02
CA ARG A 866 -1.94 -1.32 34.26
C ARG A 866 -2.01 -0.13 33.31
N ILE A 867 -2.21 1.06 33.86
CA ILE A 867 -2.38 2.32 33.09
C ILE A 867 -1.05 2.81 32.51
N ASN A 868 0.03 2.64 33.27
CA ASN A 868 1.32 3.26 32.98
C ASN A 868 2.25 2.39 32.14
N VAL A 869 1.72 1.35 31.47
CA VAL A 869 2.52 0.49 30.58
C VAL A 869 3.06 1.31 29.42
N ARG A 870 4.37 1.21 29.19
CA ARG A 870 5.07 1.84 28.08
C ARG A 870 4.62 1.22 26.75
N GLY A 871 4.82 1.97 25.66
CA GLY A 871 4.62 1.41 24.32
C GLY A 871 5.62 0.28 24.04
N SER A 872 5.27 -0.65 23.17
CA SER A 872 6.19 -1.67 22.63
C SER A 872 7.47 -1.05 22.04
N GLY A 873 8.56 -1.83 22.04
CA GLY A 873 9.90 -1.38 21.63
C GLY A 873 9.97 -0.77 20.23
N LYS A 874 9.12 -1.23 19.29
CA LYS A 874 8.94 -0.61 17.96
C LYS A 874 7.50 -0.16 17.76
N LEU A 875 7.32 1.09 17.34
CA LEU A 875 6.02 1.72 16.99
C LEU A 875 4.98 1.72 18.13
N GLY A 876 5.40 1.46 19.37
CA GLY A 876 4.49 1.40 20.50
C GLY A 876 4.02 2.77 20.96
N ARG A 877 2.84 2.79 21.57
CA ARG A 877 2.29 3.94 22.31
C ARG A 877 1.85 3.47 23.68
N SER A 878 2.14 4.24 24.71
CA SER A 878 1.39 4.12 25.97
C SER A 878 -0.08 4.50 25.76
N ALA A 879 -0.94 4.16 26.72
CA ALA A 879 -2.38 4.44 26.58
C ALA A 879 -2.64 5.95 26.40
N LEU A 880 -1.90 6.80 27.13
CA LEU A 880 -2.02 8.26 27.04
C LEU A 880 -1.54 8.79 25.68
N GLU A 881 -0.38 8.32 25.21
CA GLU A 881 0.18 8.72 23.91
C GLU A 881 -0.74 8.31 22.76
N GLY A 882 -1.28 7.08 22.79
CA GLY A 882 -2.18 6.57 21.76
C GLY A 882 -3.53 7.30 21.73
N ALA A 883 -4.09 7.62 22.90
CA ALA A 883 -5.29 8.43 23.00
C ALA A 883 -5.08 9.86 22.48
N ALA A 884 -3.93 10.46 22.77
CA ALA A 884 -3.56 11.78 22.30
C ALA A 884 -3.32 11.82 20.78
N GLU A 885 -2.61 10.81 20.24
CA GLU A 885 -2.36 10.64 18.81
C GLU A 885 -3.67 10.50 18.00
N HIS A 886 -4.69 9.84 18.54
CA HIS A 886 -5.96 9.63 17.84
C HIS A 886 -7.06 10.63 18.23
N GLY A 887 -6.71 11.67 19.00
CA GLY A 887 -7.63 12.73 19.38
C GLY A 887 -8.78 12.25 20.26
N ARG A 888 -8.57 11.19 21.03
CA ARG A 888 -9.55 10.61 21.96
C ARG A 888 -9.61 11.46 23.23
N PHE A 889 -10.11 12.69 23.10
CA PHE A 889 -10.07 13.70 24.16
C PHE A 889 -10.56 13.19 25.53
N ASP A 890 -11.72 12.54 25.57
CA ASP A 890 -12.27 12.05 26.83
C ASP A 890 -11.48 10.86 27.40
N MET A 891 -10.84 10.07 26.54
CA MET A 891 -9.91 9.02 26.96
C MET A 891 -8.63 9.61 27.57
N VAL A 892 -8.08 10.68 26.97
CA VAL A 892 -6.94 11.42 27.54
C VAL A 892 -7.30 11.92 28.93
N ALA A 893 -8.47 12.51 29.09
CA ALA A 893 -8.96 12.95 30.39
C ALA A 893 -9.12 11.77 31.36
N LEU A 894 -9.76 10.68 30.96
CA LEU A 894 -9.93 9.47 31.78
C LEU A 894 -8.59 8.96 32.31
N LEU A 895 -7.61 8.75 31.43
CA LEU A 895 -6.31 8.19 31.78
C LEU A 895 -5.56 9.08 32.78
N VAL A 896 -5.57 10.40 32.58
CA VAL A 896 -4.95 11.36 33.52
C VAL A 896 -5.64 11.34 34.89
N HIS A 897 -6.98 11.32 34.93
CA HIS A 897 -7.72 11.28 36.20
C HIS A 897 -7.55 9.95 36.95
N HIS A 898 -7.29 8.85 36.24
CA HIS A 898 -7.07 7.52 36.82
C HIS A 898 -5.60 7.19 37.10
N GLY A 899 -4.68 8.16 36.97
CA GLY A 899 -3.29 8.02 37.43
C GLY A 899 -2.27 7.72 36.33
N ALA A 900 -2.51 8.15 35.09
CA ALA A 900 -1.44 8.24 34.09
C ALA A 900 -0.35 9.21 34.58
N ILE A 901 0.90 8.77 34.61
CA ILE A 901 2.02 9.53 35.18
C ILE A 901 2.51 10.56 34.16
N THR A 902 2.32 11.84 34.47
CA THR A 902 2.73 12.98 33.61
C THR A 902 3.85 13.84 34.20
N ARG A 903 4.45 13.38 35.31
CA ARG A 903 5.52 14.06 36.05
C ARG A 903 6.69 13.10 36.30
N GLY A 904 7.85 13.64 36.69
CA GLY A 904 9.05 12.83 36.95
C GLY A 904 9.47 12.02 35.72
N LEU A 905 9.64 10.70 35.87
CA LEU A 905 10.00 9.80 34.77
C LEU A 905 8.91 9.68 33.68
N GLY A 906 7.66 10.01 34.01
CA GLY A 906 6.55 10.09 33.04
C GLY A 906 6.44 11.45 32.34
N ARG A 907 7.36 12.40 32.61
CA ARG A 907 7.34 13.70 31.91
C ARG A 907 7.53 13.55 30.41
N GLN A 908 8.38 12.62 29.98
CA GLN A 908 8.52 12.30 28.55
C GLN A 908 7.22 11.78 27.93
N GLN A 909 6.43 11.00 28.65
CA GLN A 909 5.13 10.51 28.17
C GLN A 909 4.19 11.68 27.87
N LEU A 910 4.19 12.72 28.73
CA LEU A 910 3.41 13.94 28.51
C LEU A 910 3.89 14.70 27.27
N ILE A 911 5.21 14.91 27.15
CA ILE A 911 5.81 15.63 26.01
C ILE A 911 5.48 14.90 24.69
N ASN A 912 5.67 13.58 24.66
CA ASN A 912 5.30 12.74 23.51
C ASN A 912 3.80 12.81 23.19
N SER A 913 2.93 12.73 24.20
CA SER A 913 1.48 12.81 24.01
C SER A 913 1.06 14.14 23.40
N VAL A 914 1.66 15.24 23.87
CA VAL A 914 1.46 16.58 23.30
C VAL A 914 1.98 16.65 21.87
N ALA A 915 3.18 16.11 21.61
CA ALA A 915 3.76 16.05 20.27
C ALA A 915 2.86 15.29 19.29
N PHE A 916 2.41 14.07 19.65
CA PHE A 916 1.53 13.27 18.80
C PHE A 916 0.17 13.93 18.57
N ALA A 917 -0.42 14.54 19.61
CA ALA A 917 -1.66 15.28 19.45
C ALA A 917 -1.49 16.49 18.51
N GLN A 918 -0.40 17.26 18.64
CA GLN A 918 -0.13 18.39 17.73
C GLN A 918 0.15 17.90 16.31
N HIS A 919 0.92 16.82 16.17
CA HIS A 919 1.23 16.17 14.91
C HIS A 919 -0.02 15.62 14.19
N ARG A 920 -1.05 15.21 14.92
CA ARG A 920 -2.33 14.77 14.32
C ARG A 920 -3.39 15.89 14.32
N ALA A 921 -2.96 17.12 14.57
CA ALA A 921 -3.79 18.31 14.65
C ALA A 921 -4.94 18.24 15.69
N HIS A 922 -4.79 17.43 16.73
CA HIS A 922 -5.66 17.33 17.90
C HIS A 922 -5.30 18.38 18.96
N ASN A 923 -5.32 19.65 18.56
CA ASN A 923 -4.85 20.77 19.35
C ASN A 923 -5.60 20.94 20.69
N ALA A 924 -6.92 20.68 20.72
CA ALA A 924 -7.69 20.70 21.96
C ALA A 924 -7.14 19.73 23.01
N ALA A 925 -6.75 18.51 22.62
CA ALA A 925 -6.15 17.53 23.52
C ALA A 925 -4.74 17.97 23.99
N ALA A 926 -3.91 18.46 23.06
CA ALA A 926 -2.58 18.98 23.37
C ALA A 926 -2.64 20.14 24.38
N GLU A 927 -3.48 21.14 24.15
CA GLU A 927 -3.60 22.32 25.01
C GLU A 927 -4.21 21.99 26.37
N TRP A 928 -5.14 21.03 26.41
CA TRP A 928 -5.67 20.52 27.66
C TRP A 928 -4.60 19.80 28.49
N LEU A 929 -3.80 18.92 27.86
CA LEU A 929 -2.67 18.26 28.50
C LEU A 929 -1.66 19.26 29.06
N LYS A 930 -1.30 20.28 28.27
CA LYS A 930 -0.38 21.34 28.70
C LYS A 930 -0.91 22.07 29.95
N LYS A 931 -2.19 22.43 29.93
CA LYS A 931 -2.85 23.16 31.01
C LYS A 931 -2.97 22.32 32.29
N GLU A 932 -3.49 21.10 32.20
CA GLU A 932 -3.80 20.28 33.38
C GLU A 932 -2.56 19.59 33.97
N CYS A 933 -1.55 19.30 33.16
CA CYS A 933 -0.33 18.62 33.61
C CYS A 933 0.84 19.58 33.94
N GLY A 934 0.61 20.90 33.89
CA GLY A 934 1.58 21.93 34.27
C GLY A 934 2.79 22.00 33.35
N TRP A 935 2.58 22.33 32.07
CA TRP A 935 3.62 22.50 31.05
C TRP A 935 4.62 23.62 31.40
N SER A 936 5.91 23.38 31.13
CA SER A 936 7.02 24.32 31.37
C SER A 936 7.67 24.79 30.06
N ASP A 937 8.50 25.83 30.15
CA ASP A 937 9.32 26.30 29.01
C ASP A 937 10.36 25.25 28.58
N GLU A 938 10.84 24.43 29.52
CA GLU A 938 11.74 23.30 29.23
C GLU A 938 11.03 22.23 28.37
N ASP A 939 9.79 21.88 28.70
CA ASP A 939 9.02 20.93 27.87
C ASP A 939 8.81 21.47 26.45
N GLN A 940 8.65 22.79 26.31
CA GLN A 940 8.48 23.43 25.00
C GLN A 940 9.75 23.35 24.15
N HIS A 941 10.93 23.34 24.77
CA HIS A 941 12.20 23.09 24.11
C HIS A 941 12.37 21.61 23.75
N ASP A 942 12.08 20.70 24.68
CA ASP A 942 12.18 19.25 24.47
C ASP A 942 11.24 18.74 23.37
N LEU A 943 10.05 19.35 23.25
CA LEU A 943 9.09 19.09 22.19
C LEU A 943 9.70 19.24 20.77
N GLU A 944 10.66 20.13 20.59
CA GLU A 944 11.30 20.41 19.29
C GLU A 944 12.18 19.26 18.81
N PHE A 945 12.60 18.38 19.73
CA PHE A 945 13.43 17.20 19.45
C PHE A 945 12.60 15.92 19.37
N VAL A 946 11.29 15.98 19.60
CA VAL A 946 10.42 14.82 19.43
C VAL A 946 10.15 14.61 17.95
N ASP A 947 10.69 13.52 17.43
CA ASP A 947 10.36 13.04 16.09
C ASP A 947 9.00 12.35 16.11
N ALA A 948 7.93 13.11 15.85
CA ALA A 948 6.56 12.61 15.80
C ALA A 948 6.24 11.84 14.50
N ASP A 949 7.09 11.99 13.47
CA ASP A 949 7.00 11.32 12.17
C ASP A 949 7.79 10.02 12.12
N ALA A 950 8.82 9.87 12.95
CA ALA A 950 9.64 8.69 12.91
C ALA A 950 8.85 7.44 13.29
N ASP A 951 8.92 6.46 12.39
CA ASP A 951 8.57 5.06 12.62
C ASP A 951 9.39 4.45 13.79
N TYR A 952 10.40 5.16 14.30
CA TYR A 952 11.24 4.78 15.43
C TYR A 952 11.49 6.01 16.32
N PRO A 953 11.25 5.96 17.65
CA PRO A 953 11.77 7.00 18.51
C PRO A 953 13.30 7.06 18.35
N VAL A 954 13.80 8.16 17.80
CA VAL A 954 15.24 8.43 17.65
C VAL A 954 15.85 8.55 19.05
N GLY A 955 16.88 7.75 19.32
CA GLY A 955 17.86 8.08 20.37
C GLY A 955 17.64 7.56 21.80
N LYS A 956 16.75 6.58 22.06
CA LYS A 956 16.82 5.85 23.34
C LYS A 956 17.74 4.65 23.23
N CYS A 957 18.89 4.75 23.90
CA CYS A 957 19.72 3.62 24.31
C CYS A 957 18.83 2.44 24.72
N ILE A 958 19.17 1.26 24.22
CA ILE A 958 18.55 -0.06 24.45
C ILE A 958 18.82 -0.51 25.90
N ARG A 959 18.62 0.38 26.88
CA ARG A 959 18.34 -0.03 28.28
C ARG A 959 16.89 -0.53 28.38
N ALA A 960 16.53 -1.45 27.48
CA ALA A 960 15.18 -1.98 27.26
C ALA A 960 14.72 -2.97 28.34
N TYR A 961 15.26 -2.86 29.56
CA TYR A 961 14.94 -3.78 30.66
C TYR A 961 14.70 -3.05 32.00
N CYS A 962 14.65 -1.71 32.01
CA CYS A 962 14.21 -0.92 33.17
C CYS A 962 12.70 -0.67 33.10
N CYS A 963 11.90 -1.55 33.71
CA CYS A 963 10.44 -1.53 33.86
C CYS A 963 9.56 -1.26 32.62
N ASP A 964 8.60 -2.17 32.41
CA ASP A 964 7.53 -2.05 31.41
C ASP A 964 6.54 -0.91 31.69
N GLU A 965 6.70 -0.18 32.79
CA GLU A 965 5.79 0.86 33.27
C GLU A 965 6.53 2.18 33.58
N TYR A 966 5.83 3.30 33.42
CA TYR A 966 6.23 4.56 34.03
C TYR A 966 6.03 4.48 35.56
N HIS A 967 6.96 5.06 36.31
CA HIS A 967 6.95 5.06 37.79
C HIS A 967 7.17 6.46 38.35
N ASP A 968 6.66 6.69 39.55
CA ASP A 968 6.83 7.95 40.28
C ASP A 968 8.25 8.09 40.88
N ASN A 969 8.99 6.99 41.11
CA ASN A 969 10.37 6.99 41.58
C ASN A 969 11.17 5.74 41.13
N ASP A 970 12.51 5.86 41.12
CA ASP A 970 13.44 4.79 40.68
C ASP A 970 13.38 3.53 41.57
N THR A 971 12.93 3.67 42.82
CA THR A 971 12.91 2.57 43.81
C THR A 971 11.70 1.63 43.68
N GLN A 972 10.74 1.94 42.82
CA GLN A 972 9.53 1.14 42.57
C GLN A 972 9.64 0.20 41.36
N CYS A 973 10.78 0.20 40.67
CA CYS A 973 11.05 -0.73 39.56
C CYS A 973 11.02 -2.19 40.05
N VAL A 974 10.12 -3.00 39.49
CA VAL A 974 9.84 -4.37 39.99
C VAL A 974 10.79 -5.44 39.43
N TYR A 975 11.55 -5.14 38.36
CA TYR A 975 12.47 -6.10 37.72
C TYR A 975 13.93 -5.68 37.89
N HIS A 976 14.70 -6.53 38.57
CA HIS A 976 16.16 -6.49 38.67
C HIS A 976 16.68 -7.72 37.91
N TYR A 977 17.22 -7.53 36.70
CA TYR A 977 17.93 -8.59 35.99
C TYR A 977 19.29 -8.82 36.65
N THR A 978 19.74 -10.07 36.69
CA THR A 978 21.11 -10.38 37.12
C THR A 978 22.11 -9.94 36.05
N GLN A 979 23.35 -9.66 36.44
CA GLN A 979 24.40 -9.19 35.53
C GLN A 979 24.67 -10.17 34.36
N GLU A 980 24.34 -11.45 34.55
CA GLU A 980 24.46 -12.51 33.54
C GLU A 980 23.32 -12.47 32.50
N GLU A 981 22.11 -12.07 32.90
CA GLU A 981 20.94 -11.89 32.02
C GLU A 981 21.07 -10.62 31.17
N GLU A 982 21.64 -9.54 31.73
CA GLU A 982 21.94 -8.31 30.97
C GLU A 982 22.98 -8.56 29.86
N GLN A 983 24.00 -9.39 30.13
CA GLN A 983 25.06 -9.69 29.17
C GLN A 983 24.54 -10.54 28.00
N GLY A 984 23.69 -11.54 28.26
CA GLY A 984 23.12 -12.38 27.21
C GLY A 984 22.20 -11.63 26.23
N HIS A 985 21.52 -10.58 26.69
CA HIS A 985 20.70 -9.72 25.82
C HIS A 985 21.50 -8.68 25.04
N TYR A 986 22.71 -8.33 25.52
CA TYR A 986 23.64 -7.46 24.80
C TYR A 986 24.14 -8.14 23.52
N ASP A 987 24.40 -9.44 23.60
CA ASP A 987 24.93 -10.25 22.50
C ASP A 987 23.90 -10.48 21.36
N ASP A 988 22.59 -10.36 21.61
CA ASP A 988 21.52 -10.52 20.62
C ASP A 988 21.10 -9.21 19.91
N CYS A 989 21.65 -8.07 20.33
CA CYS A 989 21.34 -6.74 19.78
C CYS A 989 22.30 -6.37 18.64
N GLU A 990 21.97 -6.69 17.38
CA GLU A 990 22.79 -6.35 16.19
C GLU A 990 23.10 -4.84 16.04
N ARG A 991 22.34 -3.96 16.71
CA ARG A 991 22.52 -2.50 16.67
C ARG A 991 23.43 -1.94 17.76
N CYS A 992 23.77 -2.77 18.76
CA CYS A 992 24.58 -2.37 19.90
C CYS A 992 26.09 -2.46 19.60
N GLU A 993 26.50 -3.21 18.57
CA GLU A 993 27.90 -3.31 18.12
C GLU A 993 28.41 -2.04 17.41
N GLU A 994 27.53 -1.15 16.92
CA GLU A 994 27.94 0.04 16.16
C GLU A 994 28.26 1.28 17.04
N PHE A 995 28.04 1.21 18.36
CA PHE A 995 28.20 2.35 19.28
C PHE A 995 29.11 2.02 20.49
N GLU A 996 30.25 1.35 20.26
CA GLU A 996 31.23 1.08 21.33
C GLU A 996 32.13 2.27 21.72
N ASP A 997 32.06 3.41 21.02
CA ASP A 997 32.90 4.58 21.33
C ASP A 997 32.06 5.87 21.48
N ASP A 998 31.52 6.13 22.69
CA ASP A 998 31.46 7.45 23.38
C ASP A 998 30.69 7.42 24.71
#